data_AF-A0AAN6TMT9-F1
#
_entry.id   AF-A0AAN6TMT9-F1
#
_cell.length_a   1.000
_cell.length_b   1.000
_cell.length_c   1.000
_cell.angle_alpha   90.00
_cell.angle_beta   90.00
_cell.angle_gamma   90.00
#
_symmetry.space_group_name_H-M   'P 1'
#
loop_
_entity.id
_entity.type
_entity.pdbx_description
1 polymer ?
#
loop_
_entity_poly.entity_id
_entity_poly.type
_entity_poly.pdbx_seq_one_letter_code
_entity_poly.pdbx_strand_id
1 'polypeptide(L)'
;MKASARAVVGVLLLGEASAASMNGVIQWDIQKNQRPRELRRLGRRASTFEEVITNEQARGGYFATCRLGTPGQNLTLQLDTGSSDIWLPDSNAQICTRAGRRRCDLGTFDPSRSSTYQVTGKGAFNINYVDGSSSKGDYFTDVFEIGGATLRNMTMGLGLETDIPYGLVGVGYAASEAIVGQTQSTSSAYPNLPVNMAQEGLISTVAYSLWLNDLDSSSGNILFGGIDTAKYQGQLTRIDIYPSQPDLFTSFRVALTSLQAISPSGSDTLTSEEFPFPVVLDSGTTLSYLPTDLAQHVWNEVGAVYSPEFKLAVIPCRMQNSKGYFSFGFAGPRGPRINVTMDELVLDLTSGQPPVFNTGPYKGQEACEFGIQNFSTSPYLLGDSFLRSAYVVYDLVNNQIGIAPTDFNATESNIVAFPSFGAQIPSATVAPDQSQATATSSPAGTTSSYAASPGFTDTAGTGTLNSSRAVASRHGARCAGAVCRTAFNTPSMQWQPTGLRYFSRSPARAAASSAAEAAMRQAKELAAANMTPEAVAARMDPAERKKLSMVRNIGIAAHIDSGKTTVTERILFYTGRVKAIHEVRGKDGVGAKMDSMELERERGITIQSAATFADWKKVENGKEETYHFNLIDTPGHIDFTIEVERAMRVLDGAVMVLCAVSGVQSQTITVDRQMKRYNVPRISFVNKMDRMGANPWKAVEMINSKLKIPAAAVQIPIGSEKEFEGVVDLIEMKTIRNDGHRGTNIKVSKHIPEELRELAQEKRQELIEKLADVDEEIAEMFLEEKTPSPEQIKAAIRRATIGLKFTPVLMGSALADKSIQPMLDAVCDYLPNPGNVNNMALDRSKGEEPVQLIPYNALPFVGLAFKLEENPYGQLTYIRVYQGSLKKGQYLFNSRTSKKVRIPRIVRMHSNEMEDVAEIGAGEICAVFGVDCASGDTFTDGNLPYTMSSMYVPDAVMSLSIKPKRSSDADTFSKAINRFMREDPTFRLHVDEESEETIISGMGELHLDIYVERLRREYKVECETGKPRVAYRETISKRAEFDYLLKRQTGGPGDYARVVGWIEPNPENPEANHFETQVVGGTIPDKYLTACGKGFEEACLKGPLLGHRVIGASMVISDGATHVTDSSDYAFNLATQMAFRKAFPDAGGQVLEPLMKTTITAPAEFQGNVLMLMNKRGTIIDTEIGADEFTMIADCSLNAMFGFSTHLRAATQGKGEFSMEFSHYAPAPPHLQKELIAEHQKELEAKRTK
;
A
#
# COMPACT_ATOMS: atom_id res chain seq x y z
N MET A 1 39.38 -18.68 53.00
CA MET A 1 39.78 -18.49 51.59
C MET A 1 38.64 -18.93 50.67
N LYS A 2 38.65 -18.45 49.42
CA LYS A 2 38.31 -19.10 48.13
C LYS A 2 37.64 -20.49 48.17
N ALA A 3 36.72 -20.86 47.25
CA ALA A 3 36.32 -20.21 45.99
C ALA A 3 34.81 -20.37 45.68
N SER A 4 34.30 -19.59 44.74
CA SER A 4 32.98 -19.79 44.12
C SER A 4 33.14 -20.50 42.77
N ALA A 5 32.26 -21.46 42.48
CA ALA A 5 32.19 -22.14 41.18
C ALA A 5 30.90 -21.72 40.46
N ARG A 6 31.02 -21.28 39.20
CA ARG A 6 29.88 -20.92 38.35
C ARG A 6 29.15 -22.19 37.90
N ALA A 7 27.83 -22.24 38.10
CA ALA A 7 26.96 -23.18 37.43
C ALA A 7 26.42 -22.58 36.13
N VAL A 8 26.33 -23.38 35.07
CA VAL A 8 25.68 -23.00 33.80
C VAL A 8 24.18 -23.22 33.93
N VAL A 9 23.38 -22.22 33.55
CA VAL A 9 21.93 -22.32 33.37
C VAL A 9 21.60 -21.83 31.97
N GLY A 10 20.69 -22.51 31.28
CA GLY A 10 20.42 -22.28 29.86
C GLY A 10 19.81 -20.90 29.58
N VAL A 11 20.22 -20.30 28.47
CA VAL A 11 19.58 -19.11 27.91
C VAL A 11 18.23 -19.54 27.31
N LEU A 12 17.13 -19.01 27.83
CA LEU A 12 15.88 -18.96 27.07
C LEU A 12 16.09 -17.97 25.92
N LEU A 13 16.09 -18.46 24.68
CA LEU A 13 15.95 -17.60 23.51
C LEU A 13 14.52 -17.08 23.49
N LEU A 14 14.34 -15.84 23.96
CA LEU A 14 13.14 -15.06 23.69
C LEU A 14 13.13 -14.74 22.19
N GLY A 15 11.98 -14.98 21.54
CA GLY A 15 11.86 -14.88 20.09
C GLY A 15 12.01 -13.44 19.58
N GLU A 16 12.63 -13.31 18.41
CA GLU A 16 12.66 -12.08 17.64
C GLU A 16 11.23 -11.75 17.16
N ALA A 17 10.76 -10.53 17.46
CA ALA A 17 9.47 -10.05 16.98
C ALA A 17 9.65 -9.39 15.62
N SER A 18 8.93 -9.86 14.60
CA SER A 18 8.83 -9.16 13.32
C SER A 18 8.07 -7.85 13.53
N ALA A 19 8.60 -6.75 13.00
CA ALA A 19 7.91 -5.47 13.04
C ALA A 19 6.62 -5.52 12.19
N ALA A 20 5.56 -4.92 12.71
CA ALA A 20 4.32 -4.63 11.99
C ALA A 20 4.07 -3.12 12.07
N SER A 21 3.83 -2.52 10.91
CA SER A 21 3.75 -1.08 10.65
C SER A 21 2.94 -0.94 9.35
N MET A 22 1.98 -0.03 9.17
CA MET A 22 1.89 1.33 9.73
C MET A 22 0.47 1.75 10.13
N ASN A 23 0.37 2.65 11.11
CA ASN A 23 -0.54 3.80 11.02
C ASN A 23 0.35 4.98 10.61
N GLY A 24 0.24 5.47 9.37
CA GLY A 24 1.30 6.19 8.62
C GLY A 24 1.75 7.57 9.14
N VAL A 25 2.23 7.61 10.39
CA VAL A 25 2.83 8.74 11.08
C VAL A 25 3.98 8.27 11.99
N ILE A 26 5.05 9.06 12.07
CA ILE A 26 6.17 8.86 13.01
C ILE A 26 6.33 10.12 13.86
N GLN A 27 6.53 9.97 15.16
CA GLN A 27 6.60 11.10 16.10
C GLN A 27 7.88 11.02 16.94
N TRP A 28 8.64 12.11 17.03
CA TRP A 28 9.73 12.21 18.01
C TRP A 28 9.39 13.31 19.02
N ASP A 29 9.26 12.93 20.29
CA ASP A 29 8.86 13.80 21.39
C ASP A 29 10.07 14.45 22.05
N ILE A 30 10.00 15.77 22.25
CA ILE A 30 11.00 16.56 22.96
C ILE A 30 10.89 16.29 24.46
N GLN A 31 12.02 15.97 25.09
CA GLN A 31 12.21 15.90 26.53
C GLN A 31 13.36 16.83 26.97
N LYS A 32 13.38 17.23 28.24
CA LYS A 32 14.43 18.09 28.79
C LYS A 32 15.59 17.26 29.34
N ASN A 33 16.82 17.53 28.89
CA ASN A 33 17.99 16.67 29.17
C ASN A 33 18.43 16.71 30.65
N GLN A 34 17.86 15.84 31.48
CA GLN A 34 18.31 15.59 32.85
C GLN A 34 19.12 14.29 32.93
N ARG A 35 20.30 14.34 33.56
CA ARG A 35 21.22 13.20 33.68
C ARG A 35 20.50 11.95 34.22
N PRO A 36 20.72 10.77 33.62
CA PRO A 36 19.75 9.67 33.66
C PRO A 36 19.48 9.13 35.07
N ARG A 37 18.20 9.03 35.39
CA ARG A 37 17.65 8.20 36.48
C ARG A 37 16.56 7.31 35.92
N GLU A 38 16.55 6.06 36.36
CA GLU A 38 15.59 5.04 35.94
C GLU A 38 14.13 5.51 36.20
N LEU A 39 13.27 5.41 35.19
CA LEU A 39 11.85 5.71 35.31
C LEU A 39 10.97 4.50 35.01
N ARG A 40 9.77 4.51 35.61
CA ARG A 40 8.81 3.40 35.61
C ARG A 40 7.63 3.71 34.70
N ARG A 41 7.04 2.63 34.15
CA ARG A 41 5.74 2.59 33.45
C ARG A 41 4.71 3.60 33.99
N LEU A 42 4.01 4.32 33.10
CA LEU A 42 2.59 4.07 32.79
C LEU A 42 2.04 5.05 31.74
N GLY A 43 1.40 4.53 30.69
CA GLY A 43 0.70 5.29 29.66
C GLY A 43 0.22 4.38 28.52
N ARG A 44 -0.94 4.66 27.94
CA ARG A 44 -1.48 3.99 26.74
C ARG A 44 -2.38 4.95 25.97
N ARG A 45 -1.90 5.48 24.84
CA ARG A 45 -2.72 5.90 23.68
C ARG A 45 -2.12 5.26 22.41
N ALA A 46 -2.51 5.71 21.22
CA ALA A 46 -2.56 4.84 20.04
C ALA A 46 -1.41 5.00 19.04
N SER A 47 -0.63 3.92 18.88
CA SER A 47 0.02 3.53 17.62
C SER A 47 0.81 4.62 16.87
N THR A 48 1.65 5.35 17.59
CA THR A 48 2.73 6.18 17.08
C THR A 48 4.06 5.46 17.30
N PHE A 49 4.99 5.57 16.37
CA PHE A 49 6.40 5.23 16.61
C PHE A 49 7.03 6.44 17.28
N GLU A 50 7.33 6.30 18.57
CA GLU A 50 7.77 7.36 19.49
C GLU A 50 9.29 7.27 19.73
N GLU A 51 10.03 8.33 19.39
CA GLU A 51 11.46 8.51 19.72
C GLU A 51 11.65 9.74 20.61
N VAL A 52 12.80 9.88 21.29
CA VAL A 52 13.09 11.04 22.15
C VAL A 52 14.06 12.04 21.49
N ILE A 53 13.57 13.25 21.24
CA ILE A 53 14.38 14.46 21.04
C ILE A 53 14.75 15.01 22.42
N THR A 54 15.93 15.63 22.56
CA THR A 54 16.30 16.43 23.74
C THR A 54 16.53 17.90 23.40
N ASN A 55 15.91 18.81 24.15
CA ASN A 55 16.23 20.25 24.15
C ASN A 55 17.50 20.48 25.01
N GLU A 56 18.54 21.08 24.43
CA GLU A 56 19.72 21.57 25.17
C GLU A 56 19.55 23.06 25.53
N GLN A 57 18.91 23.36 26.66
CA GLN A 57 18.56 24.73 27.08
C GLN A 57 19.72 25.75 27.03
N ALA A 58 20.97 25.33 27.27
CA ALA A 58 22.16 26.18 27.19
C ALA A 58 22.66 26.46 25.75
N ARG A 59 21.93 25.98 24.74
CA ARG A 59 22.07 26.31 23.30
C ARG A 59 20.73 26.57 22.62
N GLY A 60 19.60 26.20 23.24
CA GLY A 60 18.24 26.37 22.72
C GLY A 60 17.81 25.45 21.57
N GLY A 61 18.70 24.54 21.12
CA GLY A 61 18.50 23.65 19.98
C GLY A 61 18.10 22.21 20.36
N TYR A 62 17.66 21.47 19.35
CA TYR A 62 16.95 20.20 19.49
C TYR A 62 17.72 19.01 18.88
N PHE A 63 17.88 17.92 19.63
CA PHE A 63 18.72 16.78 19.23
C PHE A 63 18.00 15.42 19.35
N ALA A 64 17.93 14.64 18.26
CA ALA A 64 17.40 13.28 18.27
C ALA A 64 18.49 12.24 18.57
N THR A 65 18.18 11.17 19.31
CA THR A 65 19.10 10.04 19.47
C THR A 65 18.75 8.94 18.47
N CYS A 66 19.73 8.57 17.65
CA CYS A 66 19.59 7.64 16.53
C CYS A 66 20.54 6.44 16.71
N ARG A 67 20.28 5.31 16.05
CA ARG A 67 21.15 4.12 16.12
C ARG A 67 21.58 3.65 14.73
N LEU A 68 22.89 3.61 14.50
CA LEU A 68 23.48 3.50 13.16
C LEU A 68 24.37 2.26 13.01
N GLY A 69 24.15 1.50 11.94
CA GLY A 69 24.99 0.38 11.50
C GLY A 69 24.71 -0.99 12.14
N THR A 70 25.55 -1.98 11.82
CA THR A 70 25.37 -3.37 12.29
C THR A 70 26.66 -3.93 12.90
N PRO A 71 26.80 -4.08 14.23
CA PRO A 71 25.82 -3.77 15.28
C PRO A 71 25.67 -2.27 15.56
N GLY A 72 24.41 -1.83 15.71
CA GLY A 72 24.04 -0.42 15.80
C GLY A 72 24.71 0.37 16.94
N GLN A 73 25.30 1.50 16.57
CA GLN A 73 26.00 2.46 17.40
C GLN A 73 25.06 3.65 17.69
N ASN A 74 24.88 4.02 18.96
CA ASN A 74 24.01 5.13 19.35
C ASN A 74 24.75 6.47 19.24
N LEU A 75 24.17 7.43 18.51
CA LEU A 75 24.65 8.80 18.37
C LEU A 75 23.48 9.77 18.64
N THR A 76 23.78 10.97 19.15
CA THR A 76 22.82 12.07 19.30
C THR A 76 23.16 13.18 18.30
N LEU A 77 22.18 13.59 17.49
CA LEU A 77 22.32 14.44 16.30
C LEU A 77 21.32 15.59 16.35
N GLN A 78 21.69 16.80 15.93
CA GLN A 78 20.76 17.94 15.90
C GLN A 78 19.71 17.79 14.78
N LEU A 79 18.47 18.21 15.03
CA LEU A 79 17.39 18.28 14.04
C LEU A 79 17.50 19.59 13.24
N ASP A 80 17.53 19.48 11.91
CA ASP A 80 17.78 20.60 11.00
C ASP A 80 16.77 20.59 9.83
N THR A 81 15.94 21.63 9.75
CA THR A 81 14.98 21.80 8.64
C THR A 81 15.56 22.58 7.45
N GLY A 82 16.71 23.25 7.60
CA GLY A 82 17.41 23.95 6.52
C GLY A 82 18.20 23.00 5.60
N SER A 83 18.83 21.98 6.16
CA SER A 83 19.59 20.95 5.41
C SER A 83 18.78 19.67 5.12
N SER A 84 19.35 18.75 4.35
CA SER A 84 18.69 17.50 3.93
C SER A 84 19.54 16.24 4.11
N ASP A 85 20.86 16.40 4.21
CA ASP A 85 21.77 15.32 4.54
C ASP A 85 21.63 14.91 6.01
N ILE A 86 21.53 13.60 6.28
CA ILE A 86 21.98 13.08 7.58
C ILE A 86 23.49 13.00 7.51
N TRP A 87 24.21 13.65 8.43
CA TRP A 87 25.66 13.54 8.49
C TRP A 87 26.18 13.52 9.93
N LEU A 88 27.36 12.92 10.10
CA LEU A 88 27.91 12.53 11.40
C LEU A 88 29.44 12.62 11.43
N PRO A 89 30.05 13.09 12.54
CA PRO A 89 31.51 13.17 12.67
C PRO A 89 32.15 11.79 12.83
N ASP A 90 33.25 11.56 12.10
CA ASP A 90 34.05 10.36 12.25
C ASP A 90 34.80 10.33 13.60
N SER A 91 34.94 9.12 14.15
CA SER A 91 35.68 8.84 15.38
C SER A 91 37.13 9.36 15.42
N ASN A 92 37.76 9.57 14.25
CA ASN A 92 39.13 10.07 14.11
C ASN A 92 39.21 11.56 13.74
N ALA A 93 38.07 12.23 13.49
CA ALA A 93 38.01 13.63 13.07
C ALA A 93 38.79 14.55 14.03
N GLN A 94 39.50 15.54 13.50
CA GLN A 94 40.46 16.34 14.27
C GLN A 94 39.85 17.08 15.47
N ILE A 95 38.57 17.47 15.39
CA ILE A 95 37.84 18.11 16.49
C ILE A 95 37.54 17.13 17.64
N CYS A 96 37.24 15.87 17.33
CA CYS A 96 36.90 14.84 18.31
C CYS A 96 38.14 14.25 19.01
N THR A 97 39.30 14.25 18.34
CA THR A 97 40.55 13.67 18.85
C THR A 97 41.49 14.66 19.56
N ARG A 98 41.31 15.98 19.40
CA ARG A 98 42.24 17.00 19.92
C ARG A 98 42.26 17.13 21.46
N ALA A 99 43.45 16.95 22.02
CA ALA A 99 43.89 17.50 23.32
C ALA A 99 43.14 17.05 24.59
N GLY A 100 42.93 15.75 24.77
CA GLY A 100 42.75 15.14 26.10
C GLY A 100 41.40 15.34 26.79
N ARG A 101 40.47 16.06 26.17
CA ARG A 101 39.03 15.93 26.40
C ARG A 101 38.38 15.60 25.07
N ARG A 102 37.52 14.58 25.01
CA ARG A 102 36.61 14.44 23.87
C ARG A 102 35.75 15.70 23.81
N ARG A 103 35.57 16.25 22.62
CA ARG A 103 34.65 17.39 22.37
C ARG A 103 33.31 16.94 21.79
N CYS A 104 33.31 15.79 21.13
CA CYS A 104 32.15 15.20 20.48
C CYS A 104 31.38 14.32 21.49
N ASP A 105 30.92 14.95 22.57
CA ASP A 105 30.26 14.27 23.70
C ASP A 105 28.86 13.74 23.35
N LEU A 106 28.25 14.23 22.27
CA LEU A 106 26.99 13.71 21.69
C LEU A 106 27.20 12.45 20.81
N GLY A 107 28.45 12.06 20.55
CA GLY A 107 28.79 10.83 19.84
C GLY A 107 29.65 11.06 18.59
N THR A 108 30.21 9.95 18.10
CA THR A 108 30.94 9.85 16.82
C THR A 108 30.70 8.45 16.26
N PHE A 109 30.82 8.30 14.94
CA PHE A 109 30.68 7.00 14.29
C PHE A 109 32.05 6.40 14.01
N ASP A 110 32.13 5.07 14.10
CA ASP A 110 33.32 4.29 13.76
C ASP A 110 32.93 3.32 12.64
N PRO A 111 33.32 3.60 11.38
CA PRO A 111 33.04 2.71 10.26
C PRO A 111 33.58 1.28 10.43
N SER A 112 34.69 1.11 11.16
CA SER A 112 35.29 -0.22 11.37
C SER A 112 34.45 -1.14 12.26
N ARG A 113 33.44 -0.58 12.94
CA ARG A 113 32.52 -1.30 13.84
C ARG A 113 31.16 -1.64 13.21
N SER A 114 30.89 -1.23 11.98
CA SER A 114 29.69 -1.63 11.24
C SER A 114 30.02 -2.59 10.10
N SER A 115 29.33 -3.72 10.06
CA SER A 115 29.43 -4.74 9.00
C SER A 115 28.53 -4.46 7.79
N THR A 116 27.65 -3.47 7.88
CA THR A 116 26.76 -3.02 6.81
C THR A 116 27.15 -1.65 6.23
N TYR A 117 28.26 -1.06 6.69
CA TYR A 117 28.82 0.18 6.16
C TYR A 117 29.36 -0.02 4.73
N GLN A 118 28.84 0.76 3.78
CA GLN A 118 29.28 0.77 2.39
C GLN A 118 29.49 2.20 1.89
N VAL A 119 30.73 2.57 1.55
CA VAL A 119 31.05 3.87 0.92
C VAL A 119 30.41 3.96 -0.47
N THR A 120 29.67 5.04 -0.73
CA THR A 120 29.01 5.31 -2.01
C THR A 120 29.64 6.49 -2.76
N GLY A 121 30.16 7.50 -2.04
CA GLY A 121 30.76 8.70 -2.64
C GLY A 121 32.00 9.17 -1.88
N LYS A 122 33.16 8.57 -2.17
CA LYS A 122 34.42 8.91 -1.50
C LYS A 122 34.89 10.33 -1.86
N GLY A 123 35.15 11.16 -0.84
CA GLY A 123 35.52 12.57 -0.97
C GLY A 123 34.41 13.46 -1.54
N ALA A 124 33.16 12.98 -1.59
CA ALA A 124 32.04 13.66 -2.24
C ALA A 124 31.07 14.34 -1.27
N PHE A 125 31.20 14.15 0.05
CA PHE A 125 30.41 14.86 1.04
C PHE A 125 31.09 16.18 1.42
N ASN A 126 30.40 17.31 1.29
CA ASN A 126 30.93 18.66 1.54
C ASN A 126 29.79 19.66 1.78
N ILE A 127 29.61 20.07 3.05
CA ILE A 127 28.61 21.05 3.49
C ILE A 127 29.28 22.23 4.22
N ASN A 128 28.71 23.43 4.05
CA ASN A 128 29.17 24.66 4.67
C ASN A 128 27.92 25.48 5.06
N TYR A 129 27.88 26.01 6.28
CA TYR A 129 26.71 26.68 6.85
C TYR A 129 26.84 28.21 6.85
N VAL A 130 25.72 28.90 7.11
CA VAL A 130 25.62 30.37 7.06
C VAL A 130 26.44 31.06 8.16
N ASP A 131 26.69 30.38 9.28
CA ASP A 131 27.57 30.83 10.37
C ASP A 131 29.08 30.73 10.03
N GLY A 132 29.42 30.03 8.93
CA GLY A 132 30.78 29.78 8.47
C GLY A 132 31.37 28.43 8.90
N SER A 133 30.62 27.56 9.60
CA SER A 133 31.03 26.20 9.94
C SER A 133 30.97 25.24 8.74
N SER A 134 31.70 24.11 8.79
CA SER A 134 31.80 23.18 7.65
C SER A 134 32.11 21.72 8.03
N SER A 135 31.70 20.80 7.16
CA SER A 135 31.96 19.35 7.30
C SER A 135 32.18 18.67 5.95
N LYS A 136 33.22 17.83 5.85
CA LYS A 136 33.70 17.22 4.60
C LYS A 136 34.15 15.78 4.79
N GLY A 137 33.95 14.93 3.79
CA GLY A 137 34.42 13.55 3.77
C GLY A 137 33.70 12.66 2.75
N ASP A 138 33.25 11.50 3.20
CA ASP A 138 32.73 10.42 2.35
C ASP A 138 31.21 10.27 2.52
N TYR A 139 30.47 10.15 1.42
CA TYR A 139 29.12 9.58 1.47
C TYR A 139 29.18 8.06 1.63
N PHE A 140 28.33 7.52 2.49
CA PHE A 140 28.17 6.09 2.72
C PHE A 140 26.69 5.72 2.87
N THR A 141 26.41 4.42 2.81
CA THR A 141 25.12 3.82 3.12
C THR A 141 25.28 2.84 4.27
N ASP A 142 24.30 2.81 5.18
CA ASP A 142 24.24 1.84 6.28
C ASP A 142 22.78 1.70 6.79
N VAL A 143 22.57 0.92 7.85
CA VAL A 143 21.28 0.84 8.55
C VAL A 143 21.09 2.05 9.47
N PHE A 144 19.91 2.67 9.44
CA PHE A 144 19.52 3.78 10.31
C PHE A 144 18.23 3.42 11.08
N GLU A 145 18.37 3.13 12.37
CA GLU A 145 17.27 2.83 13.30
C GLU A 145 16.83 4.11 14.04
N ILE A 146 15.52 4.38 14.05
CA ILE A 146 14.92 5.55 14.72
C ILE A 146 13.46 5.28 15.09
N GLY A 147 13.05 5.55 16.34
CA GLY A 147 11.67 5.34 16.83
C GLY A 147 11.17 3.90 16.80
N GLY A 148 12.07 2.92 16.63
CA GLY A 148 11.71 1.52 16.37
C GLY A 148 11.41 1.19 14.89
N ALA A 149 11.48 2.17 13.99
CA ALA A 149 11.62 1.93 12.55
C ALA A 149 13.10 1.64 12.19
N THR A 150 13.35 1.02 11.04
CA THR A 150 14.69 0.57 10.62
C THR A 150 14.87 0.79 9.12
N LEU A 151 15.27 2.00 8.75
CA LEU A 151 15.58 2.36 7.37
C LEU A 151 16.83 1.62 6.92
N ARG A 152 16.79 1.01 5.73
CA ARG A 152 17.91 0.19 5.22
C ARG A 152 18.60 0.87 4.04
N ASN A 153 19.93 0.87 4.06
CA ASN A 153 20.78 1.54 3.07
C ASN A 153 20.54 3.07 3.03
N MET A 154 20.26 3.68 4.18
CA MET A 154 20.13 5.13 4.30
C MET A 154 21.47 5.79 3.92
N THR A 155 21.46 6.70 2.94
CA THR A 155 22.64 7.46 2.54
C THR A 155 22.92 8.57 3.53
N MET A 156 24.18 8.68 3.97
CA MET A 156 24.63 9.58 5.03
C MET A 156 26.03 10.13 4.73
N GLY A 157 26.33 11.34 5.21
CA GLY A 157 27.66 11.95 5.13
C GLY A 157 28.54 11.61 6.33
N LEU A 158 29.77 11.14 6.10
CA LEU A 158 30.78 10.95 7.14
C LEU A 158 31.75 12.14 7.16
N GLY A 159 31.66 12.97 8.19
CA GLY A 159 32.52 14.13 8.41
C GLY A 159 33.91 13.71 8.91
N LEU A 160 34.86 13.55 7.98
CA LEU A 160 36.28 13.27 8.24
C LEU A 160 37.02 14.54 8.66
N GLU A 161 36.71 15.66 8.01
CA GLU A 161 37.20 17.00 8.31
C GLU A 161 36.02 17.91 8.65
N THR A 162 35.87 18.27 9.93
CA THR A 162 34.77 19.14 10.41
C THR A 162 35.21 19.99 11.61
N ASP A 163 34.63 21.18 11.70
CA ASP A 163 34.73 22.09 12.86
C ASP A 163 33.48 22.05 13.77
N ILE A 164 32.45 21.29 13.39
CA ILE A 164 31.23 21.06 14.18
C ILE A 164 31.43 19.82 15.08
N PRO A 165 31.20 19.89 16.40
CA PRO A 165 31.49 18.80 17.34
C PRO A 165 30.37 17.76 17.48
N TYR A 166 29.36 17.78 16.61
CA TYR A 166 28.23 16.86 16.58
C TYR A 166 27.75 16.64 15.14
N GLY A 167 26.84 15.70 14.91
CA GLY A 167 26.20 15.48 13.62
C GLY A 167 24.78 16.03 13.55
N LEU A 168 24.17 15.98 12.38
CA LEU A 168 22.88 16.58 12.04
C LEU A 168 21.97 15.60 11.30
N VAL A 169 20.66 15.79 11.44
CA VAL A 169 19.58 15.08 10.74
C VAL A 169 18.80 16.11 9.94
N GLY A 170 19.20 16.28 8.67
CA GLY A 170 18.48 17.10 7.71
C GLY A 170 17.11 16.50 7.35
N VAL A 171 16.07 17.34 7.33
CA VAL A 171 14.70 16.95 6.92
C VAL A 171 14.08 17.84 5.84
N GLY A 172 14.87 18.73 5.22
CA GLY A 172 14.43 19.64 4.16
C GLY A 172 14.20 19.00 2.78
N TYR A 173 14.36 19.80 1.72
CA TYR A 173 14.24 19.34 0.32
C TYR A 173 15.49 18.59 -0.15
N ALA A 174 15.35 17.36 -0.67
CA ALA A 174 16.45 16.57 -1.25
C ALA A 174 17.27 17.30 -2.33
N ALA A 175 16.72 18.32 -3.00
CA ALA A 175 17.48 19.20 -3.90
C ALA A 175 18.48 20.15 -3.19
N SER A 176 18.57 20.10 -1.87
CA SER A 176 19.48 20.87 -1.00
C SER A 176 20.63 20.02 -0.44
N GLU A 177 20.81 18.78 -0.93
CA GLU A 177 21.87 17.85 -0.52
C GLU A 177 23.29 18.37 -0.80
N ALA A 178 24.25 17.91 0.00
CA ALA A 178 25.62 18.39 0.00
C ALA A 178 26.40 18.00 -1.27
N ILE A 179 27.36 18.85 -1.62
CA ILE A 179 27.81 19.03 -3.02
C ILE A 179 28.67 17.85 -3.54
N VAL A 180 28.08 17.03 -4.41
CA VAL A 180 28.76 15.93 -5.14
C VAL A 180 29.67 16.47 -6.25
N GLY A 181 30.88 16.92 -5.86
CA GLY A 181 31.88 17.46 -6.79
C GLY A 181 31.60 18.90 -7.25
N GLN A 182 32.34 19.44 -8.23
CA GLN A 182 32.27 20.87 -8.58
C GLN A 182 30.98 21.31 -9.32
N THR A 183 29.93 20.50 -9.34
CA THR A 183 28.66 20.80 -10.01
C THR A 183 27.47 20.33 -9.17
N GLN A 184 26.54 21.24 -8.84
CA GLN A 184 25.20 20.88 -8.40
C GLN A 184 24.43 20.24 -9.56
N SER A 185 24.58 18.92 -9.71
CA SER A 185 23.86 18.14 -10.72
C SER A 185 22.59 17.55 -10.09
N THR A 186 21.42 17.81 -10.68
CA THR A 186 20.17 17.15 -10.26
C THR A 186 20.18 15.64 -10.51
N SER A 187 21.15 15.13 -11.28
CA SER A 187 21.40 13.71 -11.51
C SER A 187 22.11 12.97 -10.37
N SER A 188 22.47 13.65 -9.27
CA SER A 188 23.17 13.05 -8.12
C SER A 188 22.43 13.18 -6.78
N ALA A 189 21.18 13.65 -6.79
CA ALA A 189 20.34 13.67 -5.59
C ALA A 189 19.92 12.25 -5.19
N TYR A 190 19.89 11.97 -3.89
CA TYR A 190 19.47 10.70 -3.33
C TYR A 190 18.12 10.83 -2.59
N PRO A 191 17.53 9.73 -2.08
CA PRO A 191 16.38 9.84 -1.18
C PRO A 191 16.85 10.32 0.19
N ASN A 192 16.39 11.50 0.63
CA ASN A 192 16.64 12.00 1.99
C ASN A 192 15.67 11.36 3.03
N LEU A 193 15.75 11.77 4.31
CA LEU A 193 15.05 11.06 5.39
C LEU A 193 13.51 10.99 5.22
N PRO A 194 12.77 12.11 5.01
CA PRO A 194 11.33 12.06 4.77
C PRO A 194 10.94 11.28 3.50
N VAL A 195 11.79 11.31 2.47
CA VAL A 195 11.55 10.57 1.22
C VAL A 195 11.72 9.06 1.43
N ASN A 196 12.75 8.60 2.16
CA ASN A 196 12.88 7.17 2.51
C ASN A 196 11.73 6.70 3.40
N MET A 197 11.29 7.51 4.36
CA MET A 197 10.09 7.17 5.15
C MET A 197 8.85 6.99 4.27
N ALA A 198 8.65 7.82 3.26
CA ALA A 198 7.55 7.62 2.31
C ALA A 198 7.74 6.38 1.41
N GLN A 199 8.97 6.10 0.97
CA GLN A 199 9.30 4.94 0.11
C GLN A 199 9.21 3.60 0.84
N GLU A 200 9.61 3.51 2.12
CA GLU A 200 9.38 2.33 2.97
C GLU A 200 7.92 2.22 3.48
N GLY A 201 7.02 3.12 3.05
CA GLY A 201 5.61 3.11 3.45
C GLY A 201 5.35 3.53 4.89
N LEU A 202 6.34 4.16 5.54
CA LEU A 202 6.27 4.61 6.94
C LEU A 202 5.42 5.88 7.11
N ILE A 203 5.29 6.72 6.08
CA ILE A 203 4.41 7.90 6.09
C ILE A 203 3.62 8.05 4.79
N SER A 204 2.39 8.55 4.87
CA SER A 204 1.48 8.67 3.72
C SER A 204 1.93 9.67 2.64
N THR A 205 2.75 10.66 2.99
CA THR A 205 3.24 11.73 2.10
C THR A 205 4.53 12.33 2.66
N VAL A 206 5.32 13.01 1.81
CA VAL A 206 6.56 13.71 2.23
C VAL A 206 6.22 15.06 2.86
N ALA A 207 5.70 15.01 4.08
CA ALA A 207 5.39 16.19 4.90
C ALA A 207 5.59 15.88 6.38
N TYR A 208 5.86 16.91 7.18
CA TYR A 208 5.95 16.79 8.65
C TYR A 208 5.48 18.08 9.34
N SER A 209 5.05 17.96 10.58
CA SER A 209 4.77 19.10 11.45
C SER A 209 5.75 19.20 12.60
N LEU A 210 6.01 20.43 13.05
CA LEU A 210 6.98 20.79 14.07
C LEU A 210 6.30 21.66 15.14
N TRP A 211 6.42 21.25 16.40
CA TRP A 211 5.94 21.94 17.59
C TRP A 211 7.04 21.92 18.66
N LEU A 212 7.85 22.97 18.70
CA LEU A 212 9.01 23.01 19.60
C LEU A 212 8.65 23.37 21.05
N ASN A 213 7.49 24.00 21.24
CA ASN A 213 6.95 24.52 22.51
C ASN A 213 7.87 25.55 23.21
N ASP A 214 7.53 26.00 24.42
CA ASP A 214 8.29 27.02 25.15
C ASP A 214 9.75 26.60 25.48
N LEU A 215 10.64 27.58 25.62
CA LEU A 215 12.07 27.37 25.89
C LEU A 215 12.35 26.55 27.15
N ASP A 216 11.51 26.68 28.19
CA ASP A 216 11.67 25.97 29.46
C ASP A 216 11.00 24.59 29.46
N SER A 217 10.26 24.25 28.40
CA SER A 217 9.44 23.05 28.32
C SER A 217 10.23 21.74 28.37
N SER A 218 9.48 20.68 28.67
CA SER A 218 9.94 19.28 28.59
C SER A 218 9.01 18.42 27.73
N SER A 219 8.24 19.09 26.86
CA SER A 219 7.30 18.48 25.91
C SER A 219 7.21 19.35 24.66
N GLY A 220 7.24 18.70 23.49
CA GLY A 220 7.24 19.25 22.14
C GLY A 220 7.31 18.05 21.18
N ASN A 221 7.12 18.20 19.87
CA ASN A 221 7.36 17.10 18.92
C ASN A 221 7.68 17.53 17.47
N ILE A 222 8.30 16.61 16.74
CA ILE A 222 8.18 16.53 15.27
C ILE A 222 7.30 15.33 14.93
N LEU A 223 6.43 15.48 13.93
CA LEU A 223 5.46 14.47 13.51
C LEU A 223 5.47 14.37 11.98
N PHE A 224 6.08 13.31 11.45
CA PHE A 224 6.10 13.00 10.02
C PHE A 224 4.79 12.35 9.59
N GLY A 225 4.32 12.66 8.38
CA GLY A 225 3.10 12.10 7.78
C GLY A 225 1.77 12.65 8.33
N GLY A 226 1.80 13.60 9.27
CA GLY A 226 0.60 14.09 9.97
C GLY A 226 0.76 15.47 10.61
N ILE A 227 -0.35 15.94 11.19
CA ILE A 227 -0.43 17.14 12.02
C ILE A 227 -1.09 16.78 13.37
N ASP A 228 -0.87 17.57 14.41
CA ASP A 228 -1.57 17.46 15.69
C ASP A 228 -2.38 18.74 15.91
N THR A 229 -3.71 18.64 15.81
CA THR A 229 -4.60 19.80 15.90
C THR A 229 -4.83 20.29 17.33
N ALA A 230 -4.15 19.72 18.33
CA ALA A 230 -4.19 20.19 19.71
C ALA A 230 -3.00 21.11 20.06
N LYS A 231 -2.01 21.28 19.17
CA LYS A 231 -0.75 22.01 19.45
C LYS A 231 -0.71 23.47 19.01
N TYR A 232 -1.79 23.99 18.42
CA TYR A 232 -1.85 25.35 17.90
C TYR A 232 -3.18 26.04 18.23
N GLN A 233 -3.13 27.36 18.34
CA GLN A 233 -4.31 28.20 18.57
C GLN A 233 -4.79 28.86 17.27
N GLY A 234 -6.11 29.03 17.14
CA GLY A 234 -6.71 29.69 15.98
C GLY A 234 -6.74 28.80 14.73
N GLN A 235 -6.32 29.33 13.59
CA GLN A 235 -6.58 28.77 12.27
C GLN A 235 -5.28 28.47 11.53
N LEU A 236 -5.02 27.18 11.27
CA LEU A 236 -3.85 26.74 10.51
C LEU A 236 -3.90 27.30 9.09
N THR A 237 -2.91 28.09 8.74
CA THR A 237 -2.95 28.92 7.53
C THR A 237 -1.84 28.50 6.57
N ARG A 238 -2.20 28.00 5.38
CA ARG A 238 -1.24 27.57 4.37
C ARG A 238 -0.74 28.74 3.52
N ILE A 239 0.58 28.87 3.45
CA ILE A 239 1.33 29.85 2.66
C ILE A 239 2.22 29.14 1.63
N ASP A 240 2.35 29.73 0.44
CA ASP A 240 3.16 29.19 -0.65
C ASP A 240 4.67 29.43 -0.41
N ILE A 241 5.51 28.45 -0.76
CA ILE A 241 6.99 28.57 -0.69
C ILE A 241 7.49 29.24 -1.98
N TYR A 242 8.52 30.09 -1.85
CA TYR A 242 9.20 30.68 -3.01
C TYR A 242 10.31 29.77 -3.54
N PRO A 243 10.31 29.40 -4.83
CA PRO A 243 11.37 28.59 -5.41
C PRO A 243 12.69 29.38 -5.48
N SER A 244 13.82 28.66 -5.42
CA SER A 244 15.16 29.26 -5.44
C SER A 244 15.68 29.51 -6.87
N GLN A 245 15.19 28.74 -7.84
CA GLN A 245 15.30 28.96 -9.28
C GLN A 245 13.98 28.49 -9.92
N PRO A 246 13.62 28.84 -11.18
CA PRO A 246 12.40 28.34 -11.81
C PRO A 246 12.26 26.81 -11.68
N ASP A 247 11.11 26.38 -11.16
CA ASP A 247 10.74 24.99 -10.86
C ASP A 247 11.69 24.22 -9.89
N LEU A 248 12.55 24.92 -9.13
CA LEU A 248 13.50 24.33 -8.18
C LEU A 248 13.35 24.89 -6.75
N PHE A 249 12.99 24.02 -5.81
CA PHE A 249 12.85 24.33 -4.38
C PHE A 249 13.99 23.66 -3.59
N THR A 250 14.76 24.46 -2.84
CA THR A 250 15.87 23.96 -2.01
C THR A 250 15.80 24.41 -0.54
N SER A 251 14.99 25.41 -0.20
CA SER A 251 14.78 25.81 1.20
C SER A 251 13.39 26.41 1.43
N PHE A 252 12.95 26.42 2.69
CA PHE A 252 11.62 26.83 3.14
C PHE A 252 11.42 28.35 3.15
N ARG A 253 11.58 28.98 1.99
CA ARG A 253 11.48 30.44 1.79
C ARG A 253 10.03 30.90 1.80
N VAL A 254 9.68 31.79 2.73
CA VAL A 254 8.37 32.46 2.82
C VAL A 254 8.55 33.97 2.91
N ALA A 255 7.56 34.75 2.49
CA ALA A 255 7.63 36.20 2.52
C ALA A 255 7.26 36.76 3.89
N LEU A 256 8.19 37.45 4.55
CA LEU A 256 7.91 38.27 5.72
C LEU A 256 7.46 39.66 5.25
N THR A 257 6.25 40.07 5.62
CA THR A 257 5.59 41.27 5.08
C THR A 257 5.44 42.40 6.10
N SER A 258 5.62 42.13 7.39
CA SER A 258 5.61 43.16 8.44
C SER A 258 6.21 42.64 9.75
N LEU A 259 6.88 43.52 10.50
CA LEU A 259 7.27 43.30 11.90
C LEU A 259 6.75 44.45 12.77
N GLN A 260 6.17 44.15 13.92
CA GLN A 260 5.67 45.15 14.87
C GLN A 260 6.17 44.85 16.29
N ALA A 261 6.72 45.84 16.96
CA ALA A 261 6.95 45.80 18.40
C ALA A 261 5.63 46.16 19.10
N ILE A 262 5.26 45.41 20.14
CA ILE A 262 4.03 45.65 20.92
C ILE A 262 4.38 45.57 22.41
N SER A 263 3.98 46.57 23.17
CA SER A 263 4.25 46.64 24.62
C SER A 263 3.12 47.37 25.37
N PRO A 264 3.10 47.33 26.71
CA PRO A 264 2.15 48.10 27.51
C PRO A 264 2.14 49.63 27.30
N SER A 265 3.14 50.22 26.62
CA SER A 265 3.15 51.65 26.29
C SER A 265 2.61 51.98 24.88
N GLY A 266 2.50 51.00 23.98
CA GLY A 266 2.11 51.24 22.60
C GLY A 266 2.44 50.08 21.65
N SER A 267 2.22 50.31 20.36
CA SER A 267 2.70 49.44 19.29
C SER A 267 3.39 50.27 18.23
N ASP A 268 4.62 49.86 17.92
CA ASP A 268 5.54 50.54 17.03
C ASP A 268 5.78 49.61 15.83
N THR A 269 5.44 50.08 14.62
CA THR A 269 5.63 49.29 13.39
C THR A 269 7.04 49.48 12.88
N LEU A 270 7.80 48.39 12.77
CA LEU A 270 9.18 48.42 12.33
C LEU A 270 9.23 48.32 10.81
N THR A 271 9.93 49.27 10.19
CA THR A 271 10.14 49.31 8.74
C THR A 271 11.55 48.83 8.39
N SER A 272 11.69 48.40 7.13
CA SER A 272 12.94 48.06 6.46
C SER A 272 12.82 48.46 5.00
N GLU A 273 13.93 48.80 4.35
CA GLU A 273 13.95 49.08 2.91
C GLU A 273 13.70 47.81 2.06
N GLU A 274 13.89 46.61 2.64
CA GLU A 274 13.75 45.32 1.96
C GLU A 274 12.34 44.69 2.05
N PHE A 275 11.36 45.30 2.75
CA PHE A 275 10.02 44.71 2.86
C PHE A 275 9.22 44.76 1.54
N PRO A 276 8.56 43.65 1.11
CA PRO A 276 8.59 42.30 1.69
C PRO A 276 9.80 41.49 1.23
N PHE A 277 10.47 40.79 2.16
CA PHE A 277 11.65 39.96 1.86
C PHE A 277 11.42 38.47 2.13
N PRO A 278 12.13 37.56 1.41
CA PRO A 278 12.09 36.13 1.69
C PRO A 278 12.93 35.79 2.93
N VAL A 279 12.36 34.96 3.81
CA VAL A 279 13.00 34.42 5.01
C VAL A 279 12.81 32.90 5.04
N VAL A 280 13.79 32.14 5.55
CA VAL A 280 13.73 30.68 5.69
C VAL A 280 13.35 30.31 7.13
N LEU A 281 12.46 29.32 7.29
CA LEU A 281 12.15 28.72 8.59
C LEU A 281 13.09 27.53 8.85
N ASP A 282 13.95 27.62 9.89
CA ASP A 282 15.13 26.76 10.01
C ASP A 282 15.49 26.39 11.47
N SER A 283 15.33 25.12 11.87
CA SER A 283 15.77 24.62 13.20
C SER A 283 17.26 24.25 13.29
N GLY A 284 18.02 24.40 12.19
CA GLY A 284 19.48 24.27 12.22
C GLY A 284 20.15 25.36 13.06
N THR A 285 19.45 26.48 13.31
CA THR A 285 19.92 27.61 14.13
C THR A 285 18.94 27.99 15.23
N THR A 286 19.46 28.25 16.43
CA THR A 286 18.67 28.79 17.55
C THR A 286 18.24 30.24 17.32
N LEU A 287 19.02 31.01 16.56
CA LEU A 287 18.89 32.46 16.43
C LEU A 287 18.22 32.84 15.11
N SER A 288 17.41 33.90 15.15
CA SER A 288 16.79 34.50 13.98
C SER A 288 17.67 35.62 13.42
N TYR A 289 17.92 35.62 12.12
CA TYR A 289 18.83 36.52 11.42
C TYR A 289 18.06 37.39 10.42
N LEU A 290 17.97 38.69 10.68
CA LEU A 290 17.17 39.66 9.92
C LEU A 290 18.06 40.70 9.17
N PRO A 291 17.50 41.44 8.20
CA PRO A 291 18.16 42.59 7.58
C PRO A 291 18.77 43.53 8.61
N THR A 292 19.93 44.12 8.30
CA THR A 292 20.73 44.87 9.28
C THR A 292 20.03 46.16 9.77
N ASP A 293 19.22 46.80 8.93
CA ASP A 293 18.36 47.92 9.32
C ASP A 293 17.25 47.47 10.30
N LEU A 294 16.52 46.41 9.96
CA LEU A 294 15.43 45.86 10.76
C LEU A 294 15.91 45.32 12.11
N ALA A 295 17.01 44.58 12.12
CA ALA A 295 17.63 44.07 13.34
C ALA A 295 18.08 45.22 14.26
N GLN A 296 18.67 46.29 13.70
CA GLN A 296 19.05 47.47 14.47
C GLN A 296 17.81 48.22 15.02
N HIS A 297 16.70 48.28 14.28
CA HIS A 297 15.43 48.80 14.81
C HIS A 297 14.90 47.95 15.98
N VAL A 298 14.88 46.62 15.85
CA VAL A 298 14.50 45.69 16.94
C VAL A 298 15.39 45.88 18.17
N TRP A 299 16.71 45.98 17.99
CA TRP A 299 17.66 46.19 19.09
C TRP A 299 17.43 47.53 19.80
N ASN A 300 17.13 48.59 19.06
CA ASN A 300 16.86 49.92 19.62
C ASN A 300 15.58 49.95 20.49
N GLU A 301 14.57 49.15 20.18
CA GLU A 301 13.32 49.06 20.97
C GLU A 301 13.53 48.40 22.34
N VAL A 302 14.29 47.30 22.39
CA VAL A 302 14.53 46.56 23.65
C VAL A 302 15.79 47.01 24.40
N GLY A 303 16.64 47.82 23.77
CA GLY A 303 17.95 48.21 24.30
C GLY A 303 19.01 47.10 24.21
N ALA A 304 18.94 46.21 23.22
CA ALA A 304 20.00 45.24 22.97
C ALA A 304 21.25 45.94 22.41
N VAL A 305 22.44 45.42 22.73
CA VAL A 305 23.72 46.03 22.34
C VAL A 305 24.64 44.95 21.75
N TYR A 306 25.19 45.20 20.56
CA TYR A 306 26.18 44.31 19.95
C TYR A 306 27.47 44.25 20.77
N SER A 307 27.89 43.05 21.18
CA SER A 307 29.16 42.81 21.89
C SER A 307 30.26 42.39 20.90
N PRO A 308 31.35 43.18 20.73
CA PRO A 308 32.50 42.76 19.92
C PRO A 308 33.28 41.58 20.51
N GLU A 309 33.10 41.29 21.81
CA GLU A 309 33.75 40.16 22.51
C GLU A 309 33.08 38.82 22.15
N PHE A 310 31.75 38.81 22.10
CA PHE A 310 30.96 37.62 21.76
C PHE A 310 30.53 37.55 20.29
N LYS A 311 30.63 38.66 19.55
CA LYS A 311 30.18 38.87 18.16
C LYS A 311 28.66 38.73 17.93
N LEU A 312 27.87 39.05 18.94
CA LEU A 312 26.41 38.90 18.95
C LEU A 312 25.77 40.01 19.80
N ALA A 313 24.49 40.31 19.54
CA ALA A 313 23.69 41.22 20.35
C ALA A 313 23.35 40.61 21.71
N VAL A 314 23.70 41.33 22.77
CA VAL A 314 23.45 40.97 24.17
C VAL A 314 22.47 41.93 24.83
N ILE A 315 21.75 41.42 25.81
CA ILE A 315 20.69 42.10 26.55
C ILE A 315 20.75 41.69 28.03
N PRO A 316 20.33 42.52 29.00
CA PRO A 316 20.29 42.09 30.40
C PRO A 316 19.31 40.94 30.61
N CYS A 317 19.73 39.85 31.25
CA CYS A 317 18.91 38.64 31.42
C CYS A 317 17.52 38.92 32.05
N ARG A 318 17.43 39.90 32.95
CA ARG A 318 16.16 40.35 33.55
C ARG A 318 15.08 40.77 32.53
N MET A 319 15.45 41.16 31.31
CA MET A 319 14.53 41.54 30.23
C MET A 319 13.66 40.37 29.75
N GLN A 320 14.01 39.12 30.07
CA GLN A 320 13.17 37.93 29.88
C GLN A 320 11.77 38.10 30.50
N ASN A 321 11.66 38.85 31.61
CA ASN A 321 10.39 39.10 32.32
C ASN A 321 9.58 40.28 31.75
N SER A 322 10.00 40.85 30.61
CA SER A 322 9.33 41.99 29.99
C SER A 322 8.03 41.59 29.31
N LYS A 323 7.01 42.44 29.40
CA LYS A 323 5.66 42.18 28.86
C LYS A 323 5.47 42.61 27.39
N GLY A 324 6.54 43.03 26.74
CA GLY A 324 6.54 43.30 25.31
C GLY A 324 6.72 42.02 24.48
N TYR A 325 6.35 42.10 23.19
CA TYR A 325 6.49 41.02 22.23
C TYR A 325 6.60 41.59 20.80
N PHE A 326 7.06 40.75 19.87
CA PHE A 326 7.19 41.07 18.45
C PHE A 326 6.18 40.28 17.62
N SER A 327 5.41 40.96 16.77
CA SER A 327 4.42 40.35 15.87
C SER A 327 4.97 40.30 14.44
N PHE A 328 5.26 39.09 13.97
CA PHE A 328 5.75 38.77 12.63
C PHE A 328 4.57 38.43 11.72
N GLY A 329 4.40 39.13 10.59
CA GLY A 329 3.33 38.88 9.61
C GLY A 329 3.85 38.32 8.29
N PHE A 330 3.21 37.28 7.77
CA PHE A 330 3.64 36.53 6.58
C PHE A 330 2.66 36.63 5.42
N ALA A 331 3.17 36.44 4.20
CA ALA A 331 2.45 36.33 2.92
C ALA A 331 1.56 37.51 2.47
N GLY A 332 1.11 38.39 3.36
CA GLY A 332 0.38 39.60 2.98
C GLY A 332 -0.22 40.35 4.18
N PRO A 333 -0.83 41.54 3.96
CA PRO A 333 -1.36 42.37 5.05
C PRO A 333 -2.44 41.70 5.92
N ARG A 334 -3.12 40.69 5.36
CA ARG A 334 -4.16 39.86 6.00
C ARG A 334 -3.71 38.40 6.23
N GLY A 335 -2.44 38.10 6.04
CA GLY A 335 -1.87 36.76 6.27
C GLY A 335 -1.67 36.44 7.76
N PRO A 336 -1.14 35.24 8.07
CA PRO A 336 -0.98 34.80 9.45
C PRO A 336 0.06 35.64 10.19
N ARG A 337 -0.15 35.79 11.50
CA ARG A 337 0.73 36.54 12.41
C ARG A 337 1.17 35.66 13.58
N ILE A 338 2.46 35.67 13.87
CA ILE A 338 3.07 34.96 15.00
C ILE A 338 3.63 36.00 15.97
N ASN A 339 3.29 35.85 17.25
CA ASN A 339 3.73 36.74 18.32
C ASN A 339 4.82 36.04 19.13
N VAL A 340 6.03 36.60 19.17
CA VAL A 340 7.18 36.08 19.91
C VAL A 340 7.43 36.98 21.12
N THR A 341 7.36 36.41 22.32
CA THR A 341 7.49 37.12 23.60
C THR A 341 8.96 37.25 24.04
N MET A 342 9.25 38.15 24.98
CA MET A 342 10.63 38.44 25.40
C MET A 342 11.31 37.30 26.17
N ASP A 343 10.55 36.37 26.75
CA ASP A 343 11.05 35.15 27.37
C ASP A 343 11.61 34.13 26.36
N GLU A 344 11.10 34.15 25.13
CA GLU A 344 11.61 33.36 24.01
C GLU A 344 12.82 34.00 23.29
N LEU A 345 13.02 35.31 23.49
CA LEU A 345 14.05 36.12 22.84
C LEU A 345 15.25 36.45 23.74
N VAL A 346 15.29 35.98 24.99
CA VAL A 346 16.41 36.22 25.92
C VAL A 346 16.98 34.88 26.38
N LEU A 347 18.19 34.55 25.92
CA LEU A 347 18.80 33.21 26.03
C LEU A 347 20.07 33.21 26.89
N ASP A 348 20.31 32.10 27.59
CA ASP A 348 21.51 31.92 28.43
C ASP A 348 22.80 31.89 27.61
N LEU A 349 23.66 32.91 27.77
CA LEU A 349 24.90 33.05 27.00
C LEU A 349 25.96 31.99 27.34
N THR A 350 25.84 31.29 28.49
CA THR A 350 26.72 30.18 28.87
C THR A 350 26.02 29.15 29.74
N SER A 351 26.46 27.89 29.70
CA SER A 351 26.00 26.80 30.58
C SER A 351 26.54 26.91 32.04
N GLY A 352 26.65 28.12 32.58
CA GLY A 352 27.36 28.43 33.83
C GLY A 352 26.71 29.56 34.62
N GLN A 353 27.51 30.38 35.31
CA GLN A 353 27.03 31.71 35.73
C GLN A 353 27.14 32.64 34.52
N PRO A 354 26.08 33.39 34.16
CA PRO A 354 26.11 34.26 33.00
C PRO A 354 27.19 35.34 33.15
N PRO A 355 27.86 35.75 32.05
CA PRO A 355 28.83 36.82 32.09
C PRO A 355 28.16 38.14 32.45
N VAL A 356 28.94 39.09 32.99
CA VAL A 356 28.44 40.37 33.49
C VAL A 356 28.89 41.49 32.55
N PHE A 357 28.00 42.44 32.23
CA PHE A 357 28.35 43.62 31.43
C PHE A 357 29.51 44.40 32.07
N ASN A 358 30.67 44.43 31.41
CA ASN A 358 31.87 45.13 31.89
C ASN A 358 31.84 46.65 31.58
N THR A 359 31.10 47.05 30.55
CA THR A 359 31.00 48.40 29.99
C THR A 359 29.58 48.66 29.45
N GLY A 360 29.27 49.90 29.08
CA GLY A 360 27.96 50.28 28.54
C GLY A 360 26.89 50.57 29.62
N PRO A 361 25.63 50.79 29.22
CA PRO A 361 24.56 51.25 30.11
C PRO A 361 24.12 50.20 31.15
N TYR A 362 24.38 48.91 30.90
CA TYR A 362 23.98 47.81 31.78
C TYR A 362 25.11 47.30 32.69
N LYS A 363 26.20 48.05 32.82
CA LYS A 363 27.40 47.62 33.56
C LYS A 363 27.06 47.06 34.95
N GLY A 364 27.50 45.83 35.22
CA GLY A 364 27.23 45.11 36.46
C GLY A 364 25.97 44.23 36.46
N GLN A 365 25.21 44.17 35.36
CA GLN A 365 24.08 43.24 35.16
C GLN A 365 24.54 41.98 34.42
N GLU A 366 23.84 40.88 34.66
CA GLU A 366 24.04 39.61 33.93
C GLU A 366 23.61 39.77 32.47
N ALA A 367 24.45 39.30 31.55
CA ALA A 367 24.30 39.43 30.11
C ALA A 367 23.84 38.11 29.48
N CYS A 368 22.70 38.18 28.82
CA CYS A 368 22.11 37.10 28.03
C CYS A 368 22.20 37.44 26.54
N GLU A 369 22.11 36.42 25.70
CA GLU A 369 22.01 36.57 24.26
C GLU A 369 20.60 37.01 23.86
N PHE A 370 20.49 37.85 22.83
CA PHE A 370 19.20 38.24 22.26
C PHE A 370 18.89 37.39 21.01
N GLY A 371 17.68 36.85 20.94
CA GLY A 371 17.27 35.85 19.94
C GLY A 371 17.13 36.34 18.50
N ILE A 372 17.29 37.65 18.25
CA ILE A 372 17.29 38.27 16.92
C ILE A 372 18.63 38.96 16.69
N GLN A 373 19.34 38.52 15.65
CA GLN A 373 20.65 39.03 15.24
C GLN A 373 20.57 39.71 13.86
N ASN A 374 21.56 40.53 13.53
CA ASN A 374 21.66 41.17 12.23
C ASN A 374 22.40 40.27 11.23
N PHE A 375 22.02 40.35 9.96
CA PHE A 375 22.75 39.75 8.86
C PHE A 375 22.77 40.68 7.65
N SER A 376 23.79 40.55 6.80
CA SER A 376 24.10 41.50 5.71
C SER A 376 23.86 40.93 4.31
N THR A 377 23.41 39.69 4.19
CA THR A 377 23.21 38.99 2.91
C THR A 377 22.02 38.02 3.00
N SER A 378 21.06 38.16 2.09
CA SER A 378 19.97 37.17 1.92
C SER A 378 20.56 35.77 1.53
N PRO A 379 19.99 34.63 1.99
CA PRO A 379 18.73 34.47 2.71
C PRO A 379 18.80 34.85 4.19
N TYR A 380 17.71 35.42 4.68
CA TYR A 380 17.46 35.65 6.10
C TYR A 380 16.82 34.41 6.74
N LEU A 381 16.98 34.23 8.06
CA LEU A 381 16.58 33.01 8.78
C LEU A 381 15.67 33.34 9.98
N LEU A 382 14.66 32.50 10.24
CA LEU A 382 13.94 32.47 11.51
C LEU A 382 14.25 31.13 12.20
N GLY A 383 15.04 31.22 13.27
CA GLY A 383 15.53 30.10 14.06
C GLY A 383 14.57 29.66 15.16
N ASP A 384 15.04 28.79 16.07
CA ASP A 384 14.23 28.30 17.19
C ASP A 384 13.67 29.44 18.08
N SER A 385 14.36 30.58 18.19
CA SER A 385 13.88 31.80 18.86
C SER A 385 12.56 32.36 18.29
N PHE A 386 12.22 32.01 17.06
CA PHE A 386 10.91 32.25 16.45
C PHE A 386 10.06 30.97 16.42
N LEU A 387 10.64 29.84 15.99
CA LEU A 387 9.90 28.60 15.75
C LEU A 387 9.22 28.04 17.02
N ARG A 388 9.75 28.31 18.22
CA ARG A 388 9.09 27.94 19.49
C ARG A 388 7.71 28.59 19.69
N SER A 389 7.49 29.78 19.13
CA SER A 389 6.20 30.48 19.14
C SER A 389 5.25 30.06 18.00
N ALA A 390 5.67 29.18 17.09
CA ALA A 390 4.91 28.77 15.92
C ALA A 390 4.65 27.25 15.90
N TYR A 391 3.48 26.86 15.42
CA TYR A 391 3.23 25.51 14.94
C TYR A 391 3.39 25.52 13.41
N VAL A 392 4.30 24.71 12.89
CA VAL A 392 4.71 24.76 11.47
C VAL A 392 4.57 23.39 10.82
N VAL A 393 3.90 23.33 9.67
CA VAL A 393 3.72 22.12 8.86
C VAL A 393 4.42 22.31 7.54
N TYR A 394 5.44 21.51 7.26
CA TYR A 394 6.23 21.55 6.03
C TYR A 394 5.68 20.51 5.05
N ASP A 395 5.11 20.95 3.93
CA ASP A 395 4.60 20.09 2.85
C ASP A 395 5.50 20.20 1.61
N LEU A 396 6.42 19.25 1.50
CA LEU A 396 7.46 19.21 0.45
C LEU A 396 6.91 18.68 -0.88
N VAL A 397 5.68 18.15 -0.91
CA VAL A 397 5.03 17.67 -2.15
C VAL A 397 4.22 18.78 -2.80
N ASN A 398 3.49 19.57 -2.01
CA ASN A 398 2.71 20.71 -2.50
C ASN A 398 3.49 22.05 -2.50
N ASN A 399 4.74 22.06 -2.00
CA ASN A 399 5.58 23.25 -1.83
C ASN A 399 4.90 24.36 -1.01
N GLN A 400 4.32 23.97 0.13
CA GLN A 400 3.56 24.85 1.02
C GLN A 400 3.96 24.68 2.49
N ILE A 401 3.76 25.74 3.28
CA ILE A 401 3.89 25.70 4.73
C ILE A 401 2.55 26.02 5.38
N GLY A 402 2.06 25.17 6.27
CA GLY A 402 0.98 25.50 7.20
C GLY A 402 1.55 26.16 8.43
N ILE A 403 1.09 27.35 8.81
CA ILE A 403 1.58 28.06 10.00
C ILE A 403 0.43 28.57 10.89
N ALA A 404 0.61 28.46 12.20
CA ALA A 404 -0.30 28.98 13.24
C ALA A 404 0.48 29.35 14.51
N PRO A 405 -0.06 30.23 15.39
CA PRO A 405 0.45 30.41 16.74
C PRO A 405 0.46 29.08 17.51
N THR A 406 1.55 28.79 18.22
CA THR A 406 1.65 27.63 19.12
C THR A 406 0.62 27.69 20.26
N ASP A 407 0.24 26.55 20.82
CA ASP A 407 -0.39 26.50 22.14
C ASP A 407 0.58 25.96 23.19
N PHE A 408 1.19 26.86 23.95
CA PHE A 408 2.08 26.53 25.07
C PHE A 408 1.42 25.69 26.19
N ASN A 409 0.08 25.64 26.24
CA ASN A 409 -0.66 24.87 27.25
C ASN A 409 -1.10 23.47 26.77
N ALA A 410 -0.69 23.04 25.57
CA ALA A 410 -1.16 21.85 24.87
C ALA A 410 -0.71 20.51 25.49
N THR A 411 -1.39 20.10 26.56
CA THR A 411 -1.19 18.83 27.27
C THR A 411 -1.91 17.63 26.64
N GLU A 412 -2.86 17.84 25.73
CA GLU A 412 -3.49 16.78 24.92
C GLU A 412 -2.89 16.72 23.50
N SER A 413 -3.25 15.67 22.75
CA SER A 413 -2.84 15.43 21.36
C SER A 413 -3.99 14.85 20.54
N ASN A 414 -4.22 15.40 19.35
CA ASN A 414 -5.24 14.99 18.38
C ASN A 414 -4.62 14.90 16.97
N ILE A 415 -3.92 13.80 16.73
CA ILE A 415 -3.17 13.54 15.50
C ILE A 415 -4.13 13.26 14.32
N VAL A 416 -3.89 13.94 13.20
CA VAL A 416 -4.55 13.76 11.91
C VAL A 416 -3.46 13.49 10.86
N ALA A 417 -3.39 12.24 10.39
CA ALA A 417 -2.49 11.86 9.30
C ALA A 417 -2.94 12.49 7.97
N PHE A 418 -2.00 12.73 7.06
CA PHE A 418 -2.32 13.07 5.67
C PHE A 418 -3.01 11.87 4.99
N PRO A 419 -4.13 12.06 4.28
CA PRO A 419 -4.95 10.95 3.79
C PRO A 419 -4.35 10.20 2.59
N SER A 420 -3.43 10.81 1.84
CA SER A 420 -2.70 10.21 0.73
C SER A 420 -1.45 11.01 0.39
N PHE A 421 -0.59 10.44 -0.45
CA PHE A 421 0.52 11.18 -1.07
C PHE A 421 0.00 12.41 -1.82
N GLY A 422 0.66 13.56 -1.63
CA GLY A 422 0.28 14.83 -2.26
C GLY A 422 -1.06 15.43 -1.79
N ALA A 423 -1.70 14.88 -0.77
CA ALA A 423 -2.88 15.53 -0.17
C ALA A 423 -2.52 16.88 0.45
N GLN A 424 -3.41 17.87 0.33
CA GLN A 424 -3.21 19.18 0.99
C GLN A 424 -3.20 19.02 2.52
N ILE A 425 -2.44 19.91 3.19
CA ILE A 425 -2.33 20.01 4.64
C ILE A 425 -3.72 19.92 5.31
N PRO A 426 -4.01 18.90 6.14
CA PRO A 426 -5.31 18.74 6.78
C PRO A 426 -5.70 19.96 7.61
N SER A 427 -7.00 20.29 7.64
CA SER A 427 -7.56 21.41 8.41
C SER A 427 -7.00 22.82 8.09
N ALA A 428 -6.09 22.97 7.12
CA ALA A 428 -5.47 24.24 6.80
C ALA A 428 -6.26 25.04 5.74
N THR A 429 -6.23 26.37 5.85
CA THR A 429 -6.87 27.30 4.91
C THR A 429 -5.87 28.23 4.25
N VAL A 430 -6.12 28.61 3.00
CA VAL A 430 -5.25 29.53 2.24
C VAL A 430 -5.11 30.87 2.95
N ALA A 431 -3.88 31.39 3.15
CA ALA A 431 -3.75 32.80 3.49
C ALA A 431 -4.30 33.66 2.34
N PRO A 432 -5.01 34.77 2.62
CA PRO A 432 -5.47 35.69 1.58
C PRO A 432 -4.30 36.46 0.94
N ASP A 433 -4.52 36.94 -0.28
CA ASP A 433 -3.70 37.93 -1.00
C ASP A 433 -2.23 37.56 -1.29
N GLN A 434 -1.82 36.30 -1.14
CA GLN A 434 -0.39 35.87 -1.27
C GLN A 434 0.26 36.28 -2.59
N SER A 435 -0.49 36.28 -3.70
CA SER A 435 -0.01 36.71 -5.01
C SER A 435 0.31 38.21 -5.10
N GLN A 436 0.00 39.00 -4.08
CA GLN A 436 0.39 40.41 -3.98
C GLN A 436 1.76 40.60 -3.30
N ALA A 437 2.32 39.58 -2.64
CA ALA A 437 3.64 39.67 -2.00
C ALA A 437 4.79 39.85 -3.02
N THR A 438 4.56 39.61 -4.31
CA THR A 438 5.51 39.89 -5.40
C THR A 438 5.39 41.31 -5.97
N ALA A 439 4.53 42.17 -5.40
CA ALA A 439 4.37 43.56 -5.85
C ALA A 439 5.25 44.52 -5.05
N THR A 440 6.08 45.30 -5.74
CA THR A 440 6.91 46.36 -5.15
C THR A 440 6.07 47.58 -4.74
N SER A 441 5.35 47.48 -3.62
CA SER A 441 4.65 48.60 -2.99
C SER A 441 5.37 49.03 -1.71
N SER A 442 6.29 49.98 -1.84
CA SER A 442 7.03 50.54 -0.70
C SER A 442 6.05 51.09 0.36
N PRO A 443 6.19 50.72 1.65
CA PRO A 443 5.41 51.31 2.72
C PRO A 443 5.63 52.83 2.80
N ALA A 444 4.57 53.59 3.08
CA ALA A 444 4.70 55.03 3.30
C ALA A 444 5.52 55.30 4.57
N GLY A 445 6.63 56.03 4.44
CA GLY A 445 7.61 56.20 5.51
C GLY A 445 7.04 56.89 6.76
N THR A 446 7.06 56.19 7.89
CA THR A 446 6.80 56.73 9.22
C THR A 446 8.09 57.30 9.82
N THR A 447 8.02 58.51 10.38
CA THR A 447 9.18 59.20 10.97
C THR A 447 9.63 58.53 12.27
N SER A 448 10.90 58.15 12.34
CA SER A 448 11.55 57.56 13.51
C SER A 448 11.62 58.51 14.72
N SER A 449 11.11 58.08 15.87
CA SER A 449 11.42 58.66 17.18
C SER A 449 11.85 57.59 18.18
N TYR A 450 12.80 56.74 17.75
CA TYR A 450 13.23 55.54 18.47
C TYR A 450 14.07 55.88 19.70
N ALA A 451 13.44 55.82 20.87
CA ALA A 451 14.08 55.56 22.15
C ALA A 451 13.25 54.46 22.83
N ALA A 452 13.91 53.43 23.36
CA ALA A 452 13.30 52.19 23.85
C ALA A 452 11.91 52.37 24.50
N SER A 453 10.87 51.82 23.86
CA SER A 453 9.48 52.08 24.23
C SER A 453 9.21 51.68 25.70
N PRO A 454 8.65 52.57 26.56
CA PRO A 454 8.64 52.37 28.02
C PRO A 454 8.03 51.03 28.52
N GLY A 455 7.15 50.41 27.74
CA GLY A 455 6.52 49.13 28.05
C GLY A 455 7.46 47.91 27.97
N PHE A 456 8.64 48.03 27.36
CA PHE A 456 9.66 46.97 27.43
C PHE A 456 10.48 46.99 28.73
N THR A 457 10.29 47.97 29.62
CA THR A 457 11.14 48.15 30.82
C THR A 457 10.84 47.17 31.98
N ASP A 458 11.85 46.95 32.82
CA ASP A 458 11.83 46.06 34.00
C ASP A 458 10.83 46.51 35.08
N THR A 459 9.87 45.63 35.42
CA THR A 459 8.84 45.87 36.44
C THR A 459 9.10 45.19 37.80
N ALA A 460 10.35 44.93 38.21
CA ALA A 460 10.68 44.16 39.43
C ALA A 460 11.75 44.77 40.37
N GLY A 461 11.71 46.09 40.61
CA GLY A 461 12.65 46.79 41.51
C GLY A 461 12.22 46.97 42.97
N THR A 462 12.17 45.92 43.81
CA THR A 462 12.31 45.97 45.30
C THR A 462 12.14 44.59 45.95
N GLY A 463 13.01 44.15 46.90
CA GLY A 463 12.67 42.93 47.70
C GLY A 463 13.73 42.07 48.43
N THR A 464 14.83 42.61 48.97
CA THR A 464 15.68 42.01 50.07
C THR A 464 16.17 40.55 50.02
N LEU A 465 17.48 40.35 50.23
CA LEU A 465 18.10 39.03 50.44
C LEU A 465 17.67 38.36 51.77
N ASN A 466 17.65 37.00 51.79
CA ASN A 466 18.37 36.27 52.83
C ASN A 466 18.67 34.79 52.47
N SER A 467 19.43 34.08 53.33
CA SER A 467 20.12 32.83 52.97
C SER A 467 19.90 31.64 53.92
N SER A 468 20.31 30.45 53.44
CA SER A 468 20.81 29.29 54.21
C SER A 468 19.84 28.23 54.79
N ARG A 469 20.02 26.98 54.29
CA ARG A 469 20.19 25.69 55.01
C ARG A 469 19.33 25.31 56.25
N ALA A 470 18.67 24.13 56.13
CA ALA A 470 18.92 22.88 56.90
C ALA A 470 17.83 22.28 57.85
N VAL A 471 17.53 20.99 57.56
CA VAL A 471 17.44 19.80 58.46
C VAL A 471 16.41 19.74 59.62
N ALA A 472 15.52 18.74 59.51
CA ALA A 472 15.04 17.84 60.60
C ALA A 472 14.81 16.43 59.96
N SER A 473 15.08 15.23 60.55
CA SER A 473 14.86 14.63 61.88
C SER A 473 13.38 14.24 62.16
N ARG A 474 13.01 13.10 62.77
CA ARG A 474 13.76 11.89 63.23
C ARG A 474 12.75 10.77 63.66
N HIS A 475 13.23 9.51 63.77
CA HIS A 475 12.59 8.35 64.45
C HIS A 475 11.31 7.73 63.79
N GLY A 476 10.98 6.45 64.00
CA GLY A 476 11.75 5.34 64.63
C GLY A 476 10.93 4.05 64.91
N ALA A 477 11.61 2.96 65.33
CA ALA A 477 11.09 1.67 65.84
C ALA A 477 10.32 0.73 64.86
N ARG A 478 10.19 -0.60 65.07
CA ARG A 478 11.13 -1.67 65.56
C ARG A 478 10.47 -3.08 65.35
N CYS A 479 11.24 -4.16 65.61
CA CYS A 479 10.90 -5.62 65.60
C CYS A 479 10.97 -6.28 64.19
N ALA A 480 11.74 -7.35 63.89
CA ALA A 480 12.15 -8.61 64.58
C ALA A 480 11.12 -9.77 64.42
N GLY A 481 11.46 -11.02 64.04
CA GLY A 481 12.74 -11.68 63.65
C GLY A 481 12.56 -12.61 62.42
N ALA A 482 13.58 -13.18 61.75
CA ALA A 482 14.52 -14.26 62.17
C ALA A 482 13.88 -15.68 62.28
N VAL A 483 14.44 -16.81 61.79
CA VAL A 483 15.49 -17.12 60.78
C VAL A 483 15.50 -18.65 60.45
N CYS A 484 16.28 -19.12 59.44
CA CYS A 484 16.54 -20.55 59.04
C CYS A 484 15.40 -21.29 58.26
N ARG A 485 15.61 -22.15 57.23
CA ARG A 485 16.56 -23.29 56.94
C ARG A 485 16.21 -24.57 57.74
N THR A 486 16.32 -25.85 57.29
CA THR A 486 16.69 -26.62 56.05
C THR A 486 16.45 -28.15 56.36
N ALA A 487 16.41 -29.18 55.49
CA ALA A 487 16.27 -29.40 54.03
C ALA A 487 16.19 -30.95 53.73
N PHE A 488 15.88 -31.36 52.48
CA PHE A 488 15.89 -32.76 51.95
C PHE A 488 14.79 -33.71 52.52
N ASN A 489 14.41 -34.86 51.90
CA ASN A 489 15.02 -35.66 50.83
C ASN A 489 13.98 -36.37 49.90
N THR A 490 14.40 -37.03 48.82
CA THR A 490 13.54 -37.81 47.87
C THR A 490 13.59 -39.34 48.12
N PRO A 491 12.79 -40.18 47.41
CA PRO A 491 13.34 -40.89 46.24
C PRO A 491 12.34 -41.16 45.07
N SER A 492 12.74 -42.05 44.13
CA SER A 492 12.15 -42.48 42.83
C SER A 492 11.03 -43.56 42.96
N MET A 493 10.45 -44.25 41.94
CA MET A 493 10.91 -44.63 40.58
C MET A 493 9.76 -45.03 39.57
N GLN A 494 10.12 -45.71 38.45
CA GLN A 494 9.54 -45.70 37.08
C GLN A 494 8.51 -46.80 36.67
N TRP A 495 7.66 -46.47 35.67
CA TRP A 495 7.23 -47.22 34.43
C TRP A 495 6.38 -48.55 34.41
N GLN A 496 5.22 -48.49 33.70
CA GLN A 496 4.68 -49.29 32.53
C GLN A 496 4.87 -50.85 32.36
N PRO A 497 4.13 -51.59 31.46
CA PRO A 497 2.70 -51.58 31.02
C PRO A 497 2.06 -53.02 30.77
N THR A 498 0.93 -53.13 30.01
CA THR A 498 0.18 -54.35 29.47
C THR A 498 -0.79 -55.10 30.42
N GLY A 499 -1.85 -55.87 30.01
CA GLY A 499 -2.53 -56.11 28.70
C GLY A 499 -3.66 -57.23 28.71
N LEU A 500 -4.50 -57.32 27.65
CA LEU A 500 -5.56 -58.34 27.28
C LEU A 500 -6.94 -58.36 28.03
N ARG A 501 -8.13 -58.36 27.36
CA ARG A 501 -9.01 -59.38 26.66
C ARG A 501 -9.84 -60.28 27.61
N TYR A 502 -11.04 -60.85 27.33
CA TYR A 502 -11.88 -61.23 26.14
C TYR A 502 -13.41 -61.34 26.59
N PHE A 503 -14.50 -61.80 25.92
CA PHE A 503 -14.92 -62.38 24.60
C PHE A 503 -16.49 -62.35 24.42
N SER A 504 -17.02 -62.78 23.24
CA SER A 504 -18.38 -63.36 22.90
C SER A 504 -19.30 -62.54 21.95
N ARG A 505 -20.22 -63.11 21.14
CA ARG A 505 -20.14 -64.24 20.15
C ARG A 505 -21.23 -64.07 19.03
N SER A 506 -21.08 -64.72 17.86
CA SER A 506 -21.89 -64.55 16.60
C SER A 506 -23.08 -65.56 16.47
N PRO A 507 -23.93 -65.68 15.38
CA PRO A 507 -23.57 -65.75 13.93
C PRO A 507 -24.59 -65.35 12.78
N ALA A 508 -24.03 -65.13 11.57
CA ALA A 508 -24.42 -65.58 10.19
C ALA A 508 -25.76 -65.25 9.43
N ARG A 509 -25.54 -64.82 8.15
CA ARG A 509 -26.24 -65.11 6.85
C ARG A 509 -27.67 -64.62 6.49
N ALA A 510 -27.69 -63.58 5.64
CA ALA A 510 -28.30 -63.52 4.29
C ALA A 510 -29.78 -63.89 4.01
N ALA A 511 -30.64 -62.86 3.86
CA ALA A 511 -31.77 -62.81 2.89
C ALA A 511 -32.35 -61.37 2.78
N ALA A 512 -32.05 -60.59 1.73
CA ALA A 512 -32.59 -59.23 1.56
C ALA A 512 -32.53 -58.59 0.14
N SER A 513 -32.03 -59.29 -0.89
CA SER A 513 -31.65 -58.64 -2.17
C SER A 513 -32.81 -58.13 -3.03
N SER A 514 -33.94 -58.85 -3.07
CA SER A 514 -35.02 -58.62 -4.05
C SER A 514 -35.68 -57.23 -3.96
N ALA A 515 -35.90 -56.71 -2.74
CA ALA A 515 -36.55 -55.41 -2.56
C ALA A 515 -35.64 -54.24 -2.97
N ALA A 516 -34.36 -54.31 -2.62
CA ALA A 516 -33.38 -53.29 -3.02
C ALA A 516 -33.12 -53.32 -4.53
N GLU A 517 -33.08 -54.50 -5.14
CA GLU A 517 -32.86 -54.66 -6.58
C GLU A 517 -34.07 -54.21 -7.41
N ALA A 518 -35.30 -54.43 -6.93
CA ALA A 518 -36.51 -53.86 -7.53
C ALA A 518 -36.54 -52.32 -7.45
N ALA A 519 -36.20 -51.76 -6.28
CA ALA A 519 -36.11 -50.31 -6.10
C ALA A 519 -35.01 -49.67 -6.98
N MET A 520 -33.85 -50.32 -7.12
CA MET A 520 -32.80 -49.89 -8.06
C MET A 520 -33.24 -49.99 -9.53
N ARG A 521 -34.15 -50.90 -9.87
CA ARG A 521 -34.68 -51.03 -11.23
C ARG A 521 -35.62 -49.87 -11.58
N GLN A 522 -36.56 -49.54 -10.69
CA GLN A 522 -37.41 -48.34 -10.83
C GLN A 522 -36.57 -47.05 -10.80
N ALA A 523 -35.54 -46.97 -9.95
CA ALA A 523 -34.63 -45.82 -9.94
C ALA A 523 -33.84 -45.68 -11.26
N LYS A 524 -33.44 -46.79 -11.90
CA LYS A 524 -32.80 -46.77 -13.23
C LYS A 524 -33.78 -46.41 -14.36
N GLU A 525 -35.03 -46.84 -14.27
CA GLU A 525 -36.09 -46.43 -15.21
C GLU A 525 -36.45 -44.94 -15.07
N LEU A 526 -36.32 -44.36 -13.87
CA LEU A 526 -36.52 -42.93 -13.62
C LEU A 526 -35.28 -42.06 -13.92
N ALA A 527 -34.07 -42.62 -13.84
CA ALA A 527 -32.82 -41.91 -14.17
C ALA A 527 -32.53 -41.86 -15.69
N ALA A 528 -33.29 -42.59 -16.51
CA ALA A 528 -33.10 -42.69 -17.95
C ALA A 528 -33.71 -41.50 -18.73
N ALA A 529 -33.08 -40.33 -18.59
CA ALA A 529 -33.24 -39.10 -19.37
C ALA A 529 -34.57 -38.31 -19.24
N ASN A 530 -34.40 -36.98 -19.13
CA ASN A 530 -35.38 -35.92 -19.45
C ASN A 530 -36.78 -36.04 -18.79
N MET A 531 -36.83 -36.08 -17.46
CA MET A 531 -38.03 -35.60 -16.75
C MET A 531 -38.14 -34.07 -16.88
N THR A 532 -39.31 -33.54 -17.26
CA THR A 532 -39.53 -32.08 -17.30
C THR A 532 -39.54 -31.48 -15.89
N PRO A 533 -39.19 -30.18 -15.72
CA PRO A 533 -39.26 -29.50 -14.43
C PRO A 533 -40.64 -29.61 -13.78
N GLU A 534 -41.71 -29.57 -14.56
CA GLU A 534 -43.09 -29.75 -14.13
C GLU A 534 -43.35 -31.16 -13.56
N ALA A 535 -42.87 -32.20 -14.24
CA ALA A 535 -43.02 -33.59 -13.81
C ALA A 535 -42.22 -33.90 -12.54
N VAL A 536 -41.09 -33.22 -12.32
CA VAL A 536 -40.34 -33.29 -11.05
C VAL A 536 -41.05 -32.48 -9.97
N ALA A 537 -41.48 -31.25 -10.26
CA ALA A 537 -42.20 -30.40 -9.32
C ALA A 537 -43.47 -31.09 -8.77
N ALA A 538 -44.22 -31.81 -9.62
CA ALA A 538 -45.39 -32.58 -9.24
C ALA A 538 -45.09 -33.80 -8.34
N ARG A 539 -43.88 -34.36 -8.39
CA ARG A 539 -43.46 -35.54 -7.60
C ARG A 539 -42.59 -35.21 -6.38
N MET A 540 -42.04 -34.00 -6.31
CA MET A 540 -41.27 -33.50 -5.16
C MET A 540 -42.12 -33.48 -3.89
N ASP A 541 -41.54 -33.88 -2.76
CA ASP A 541 -42.25 -33.93 -1.48
C ASP A 541 -42.64 -32.50 -1.02
N PRO A 542 -43.83 -32.28 -0.42
CA PRO A 542 -44.25 -30.96 0.01
C PRO A 542 -43.33 -30.29 1.06
N ALA A 543 -42.67 -31.06 1.94
CA ALA A 543 -41.71 -30.51 2.91
C ALA A 543 -40.36 -30.20 2.25
N GLU A 544 -39.92 -31.03 1.29
CA GLU A 544 -38.76 -30.72 0.45
C GLU A 544 -38.98 -29.43 -0.36
N ARG A 545 -40.13 -29.31 -1.04
CA ARG A 545 -40.51 -28.12 -1.81
C ARG A 545 -40.57 -26.87 -0.92
N LYS A 546 -41.15 -26.98 0.29
CA LYS A 546 -41.18 -25.87 1.26
C LYS A 546 -39.79 -25.52 1.79
N LYS A 547 -38.90 -26.49 2.03
CA LYS A 547 -37.52 -26.19 2.42
C LYS A 547 -36.82 -25.41 1.29
N LEU A 548 -36.98 -25.86 0.05
CA LEU A 548 -36.35 -25.25 -1.12
C LEU A 548 -36.88 -23.84 -1.44
N SER A 549 -38.13 -23.51 -1.09
CA SER A 549 -38.66 -22.13 -1.21
C SER A 549 -38.08 -21.15 -0.18
N MET A 550 -37.57 -21.65 0.95
CA MET A 550 -36.98 -20.82 2.03
C MET A 550 -35.48 -20.55 1.86
N VAL A 551 -34.77 -21.27 0.99
CA VAL A 551 -33.34 -21.04 0.73
C VAL A 551 -33.11 -19.82 -0.18
N ARG A 552 -32.09 -19.02 0.11
CA ARG A 552 -31.50 -18.01 -0.80
C ARG A 552 -29.97 -18.18 -0.83
N ASN A 553 -29.38 -18.23 -2.02
CA ASN A 553 -27.93 -18.23 -2.22
C ASN A 553 -27.53 -16.84 -2.74
N ILE A 554 -27.00 -15.99 -1.87
CA ILE A 554 -26.80 -14.55 -2.14
C ILE A 554 -25.35 -14.09 -1.99
N GLY A 555 -24.90 -13.27 -2.94
CA GLY A 555 -23.61 -12.58 -2.88
C GLY A 555 -23.74 -11.12 -2.53
N ILE A 556 -22.81 -10.58 -1.74
CA ILE A 556 -22.67 -9.12 -1.56
C ILE A 556 -21.54 -8.66 -2.49
N ALA A 557 -21.85 -7.79 -3.45
CA ALA A 557 -20.91 -7.34 -4.48
C ALA A 557 -21.01 -5.82 -4.72
N ALA A 558 -19.86 -5.16 -4.90
CA ALA A 558 -19.75 -3.70 -4.94
C ALA A 558 -18.34 -3.23 -5.30
N HIS A 559 -18.19 -1.95 -5.61
CA HIS A 559 -16.90 -1.26 -5.64
C HIS A 559 -16.17 -1.32 -4.27
N ILE A 560 -14.87 -0.97 -4.28
CA ILE A 560 -14.02 -0.76 -3.10
C ILE A 560 -14.71 0.24 -2.16
N ASP A 561 -14.48 0.12 -0.85
CA ASP A 561 -15.03 1.01 0.20
C ASP A 561 -16.55 1.22 0.23
N SER A 562 -17.35 0.59 -0.62
CA SER A 562 -18.82 0.73 -0.62
C SER A 562 -19.49 0.09 0.62
N GLY A 563 -18.70 -0.55 1.48
CA GLY A 563 -19.12 -1.09 2.78
C GLY A 563 -19.73 -2.48 2.69
N LYS A 564 -19.26 -3.35 1.77
CA LYS A 564 -19.73 -4.75 1.65
C LYS A 564 -19.66 -5.49 2.98
N THR A 565 -18.45 -5.67 3.51
CA THR A 565 -18.18 -6.34 4.79
C THR A 565 -18.95 -5.69 5.93
N THR A 566 -19.13 -4.36 5.91
CA THR A 566 -19.95 -3.65 6.89
C THR A 566 -21.43 -4.03 6.79
N VAL A 567 -22.00 -4.12 5.58
CA VAL A 567 -23.36 -4.65 5.35
C VAL A 567 -23.43 -6.09 5.86
N THR A 568 -22.52 -6.96 5.43
CA THR A 568 -22.43 -8.38 5.80
C THR A 568 -22.41 -8.60 7.32
N GLU A 569 -21.62 -7.83 8.07
CA GLU A 569 -21.62 -7.85 9.54
C GLU A 569 -22.98 -7.44 10.14
N ARG A 570 -23.68 -6.42 9.58
CA ARG A 570 -25.05 -6.09 10.02
C ARG A 570 -26.04 -7.22 9.69
N ILE A 571 -25.91 -7.91 8.55
CA ILE A 571 -26.72 -9.09 8.22
C ILE A 571 -26.52 -10.18 9.29
N LEU A 572 -25.27 -10.50 9.62
CA LEU A 572 -24.94 -11.50 10.65
C LEU A 572 -25.40 -11.12 12.05
N PHE A 573 -25.43 -9.82 12.38
CA PHE A 573 -25.97 -9.33 13.65
C PHE A 573 -27.49 -9.41 13.70
N TYR A 574 -28.22 -8.91 12.69
CA TYR A 574 -29.69 -8.93 12.71
C TYR A 574 -30.28 -10.34 12.55
N THR A 575 -29.56 -11.28 11.94
CA THR A 575 -29.89 -12.72 11.94
C THR A 575 -29.49 -13.44 13.24
N GLY A 576 -28.92 -12.73 14.22
CA GLY A 576 -28.55 -13.27 15.54
C GLY A 576 -27.33 -14.19 15.55
N ARG A 577 -26.62 -14.33 14.42
CA ARG A 577 -25.40 -15.16 14.29
C ARG A 577 -24.18 -14.51 14.94
N VAL A 578 -24.10 -13.18 14.93
CA VAL A 578 -23.05 -12.38 15.57
C VAL A 578 -23.66 -11.55 16.71
N LYS A 579 -23.01 -11.57 17.90
CA LYS A 579 -23.54 -10.95 19.13
C LYS A 579 -23.08 -9.50 19.36
N ALA A 580 -21.97 -9.10 18.76
CA ALA A 580 -21.38 -7.78 18.86
C ALA A 580 -20.76 -7.43 17.50
N ILE A 581 -20.98 -6.20 17.04
CA ILE A 581 -20.56 -5.77 15.71
C ILE A 581 -19.21 -5.10 15.82
N HIS A 582 -18.24 -5.62 15.08
CA HIS A 582 -16.88 -5.10 14.98
C HIS A 582 -16.69 -4.39 13.63
N GLU A 583 -15.81 -3.40 13.59
CA GLU A 583 -15.57 -2.60 12.39
C GLU A 583 -14.25 -3.02 11.72
N VAL A 584 -14.22 -3.04 10.38
CA VAL A 584 -13.07 -3.52 9.58
C VAL A 584 -11.76 -2.83 9.96
N ARG A 585 -11.81 -1.55 10.34
CA ARG A 585 -10.69 -0.78 10.94
C ARG A 585 -11.09 -0.18 12.30
N GLY A 586 -11.74 -0.97 13.14
CA GLY A 586 -12.21 -0.57 14.47
C GLY A 586 -11.09 -0.33 15.49
N LYS A 587 -11.31 0.61 16.43
CA LYS A 587 -10.38 0.93 17.54
C LYS A 587 -10.22 -0.21 18.56
N ASP A 588 -10.98 -1.28 18.42
CA ASP A 588 -10.95 -2.50 19.23
C ASP A 588 -9.95 -3.55 18.72
N GLY A 589 -9.45 -3.43 17.47
CA GLY A 589 -8.43 -4.31 16.91
C GLY A 589 -8.87 -5.75 16.64
N VAL A 590 -10.18 -6.03 16.73
CA VAL A 590 -10.75 -7.37 16.48
C VAL A 590 -10.92 -7.63 14.98
N GLY A 591 -11.25 -6.57 14.21
CA GLY A 591 -11.64 -6.64 12.81
C GLY A 591 -13.04 -7.22 12.60
N ALA A 592 -13.52 -7.23 11.36
CA ALA A 592 -14.74 -7.94 11.00
C ALA A 592 -14.55 -9.47 11.19
N LYS A 593 -15.64 -10.21 11.43
CA LYS A 593 -15.63 -11.67 11.50
C LYS A 593 -15.47 -12.30 10.11
N MET A 594 -15.89 -11.59 9.06
CA MET A 594 -15.76 -12.03 7.67
C MET A 594 -14.33 -11.90 7.12
N ASP A 595 -13.60 -10.85 7.48
CA ASP A 595 -12.18 -10.70 7.15
C ASP A 595 -11.35 -11.60 8.09
N SER A 596 -11.05 -12.81 7.59
CA SER A 596 -10.50 -13.91 8.41
C SER A 596 -8.98 -13.95 8.41
N MET A 597 -8.35 -13.51 7.31
CA MET A 597 -6.90 -13.47 7.18
C MET A 597 -6.31 -12.23 7.88
N GLU A 598 -5.10 -12.38 8.42
CA GLU A 598 -4.35 -11.27 9.02
C GLU A 598 -4.12 -10.12 8.02
N LEU A 599 -3.77 -10.46 6.77
CA LEU A 599 -3.59 -9.50 5.67
C LEU A 599 -4.88 -8.73 5.30
N GLU A 600 -6.05 -9.36 5.42
CA GLU A 600 -7.34 -8.70 5.16
C GLU A 600 -7.63 -7.64 6.22
N ARG A 601 -7.28 -7.93 7.48
CA ARG A 601 -7.46 -7.01 8.63
C ARG A 601 -6.46 -5.86 8.61
N GLU A 602 -5.19 -6.15 8.31
CA GLU A 602 -4.14 -5.12 8.18
C GLU A 602 -4.46 -4.14 7.05
N ARG A 603 -4.75 -4.66 5.84
CA ARG A 603 -5.06 -3.80 4.68
C ARG A 603 -6.49 -3.26 4.71
N GLY A 604 -7.38 -3.82 5.54
CA GLY A 604 -8.79 -3.45 5.64
C GLY A 604 -9.58 -3.74 4.35
N ILE A 605 -9.20 -4.79 3.63
CA ILE A 605 -9.84 -5.24 2.39
C ILE A 605 -10.07 -6.75 2.45
N THR A 606 -11.26 -7.19 2.06
CA THR A 606 -11.54 -8.62 1.81
C THR A 606 -10.77 -9.07 0.56
N ILE A 607 -10.04 -10.18 0.67
CA ILE A 607 -9.15 -10.74 -0.37
C ILE A 607 -9.76 -12.03 -0.93
N GLN A 608 -10.12 -12.97 -0.05
CA GLN A 608 -10.82 -14.21 -0.43
C GLN A 608 -12.33 -14.05 -0.27
N SER A 609 -13.11 -14.80 -1.05
CA SER A 609 -14.55 -14.90 -0.82
C SER A 609 -14.85 -15.63 0.51
N ALA A 610 -15.68 -15.01 1.34
CA ALA A 610 -16.03 -15.49 2.66
C ALA A 610 -17.46 -16.04 2.66
N ALA A 611 -17.60 -17.36 2.77
CA ALA A 611 -18.89 -18.05 2.78
C ALA A 611 -19.40 -18.26 4.22
N THR A 612 -20.66 -17.94 4.46
CA THR A 612 -21.29 -18.01 5.79
C THR A 612 -22.78 -18.35 5.70
N PHE A 613 -23.33 -18.93 6.76
CA PHE A 613 -24.75 -19.30 6.86
C PHE A 613 -25.49 -18.48 7.92
N ALA A 614 -26.69 -18.01 7.60
CA ALA A 614 -27.54 -17.23 8.49
C ALA A 614 -29.04 -17.51 8.28
N ASP A 615 -29.85 -17.27 9.31
CA ASP A 615 -31.30 -17.46 9.28
C ASP A 615 -32.02 -16.13 9.48
N TRP A 616 -32.85 -15.71 8.53
CA TRP A 616 -33.65 -14.49 8.63
C TRP A 616 -35.10 -14.82 9.00
N LYS A 617 -35.65 -14.08 9.98
CA LYS A 617 -37.03 -14.23 10.45
C LYS A 617 -37.88 -13.09 9.90
N LYS A 618 -38.49 -13.29 8.73
CA LYS A 618 -39.43 -12.33 8.15
C LYS A 618 -40.74 -12.39 8.93
N VAL A 619 -41.27 -11.24 9.33
CA VAL A 619 -42.59 -11.12 9.99
C VAL A 619 -43.53 -10.34 9.08
N GLU A 620 -44.44 -11.04 8.39
CA GLU A 620 -45.40 -10.43 7.46
C GLU A 620 -46.83 -10.81 7.85
N ASN A 621 -47.72 -9.82 7.94
CA ASN A 621 -49.12 -9.98 8.36
C ASN A 621 -49.31 -10.79 9.68
N GLY A 622 -48.34 -10.68 10.60
CA GLY A 622 -48.36 -11.38 11.89
C GLY A 622 -47.94 -12.86 11.86
N LYS A 623 -47.47 -13.35 10.70
CA LYS A 623 -46.83 -14.67 10.57
C LYS A 623 -45.31 -14.51 10.54
N GLU A 624 -44.61 -15.33 11.29
CA GLU A 624 -43.14 -15.42 11.25
C GLU A 624 -42.74 -16.58 10.33
N GLU A 625 -41.94 -16.29 9.30
CA GLU A 625 -41.33 -17.28 8.43
C GLU A 625 -39.80 -17.18 8.50
N THR A 626 -39.13 -18.34 8.54
CA THR A 626 -37.66 -18.40 8.59
C THR A 626 -37.09 -18.77 7.22
N TYR A 627 -36.25 -17.87 6.70
CA TYR A 627 -35.52 -18.01 5.44
C TYR A 627 -34.06 -18.34 5.73
N HIS A 628 -33.47 -19.22 4.91
CA HIS A 628 -32.12 -19.75 5.08
C HIS A 628 -31.18 -19.10 4.05
N PHE A 629 -30.27 -18.25 4.51
CA PHE A 629 -29.34 -17.50 3.65
C PHE A 629 -27.97 -18.17 3.65
N ASN A 630 -27.55 -18.68 2.49
CA ASN A 630 -26.14 -18.92 2.20
C ASN A 630 -25.58 -17.63 1.61
N LEU A 631 -24.66 -17.00 2.33
CA LEU A 631 -24.14 -15.66 2.06
C LEU A 631 -22.66 -15.76 1.66
N ILE A 632 -22.30 -15.18 0.52
CA ILE A 632 -20.90 -15.07 0.07
C ILE A 632 -20.54 -13.58 0.02
N ASP A 633 -19.62 -13.14 0.88
CA ASP A 633 -18.99 -11.83 0.70
C ASP A 633 -17.91 -11.93 -0.39
N THR A 634 -17.79 -10.90 -1.23
CA THR A 634 -16.90 -10.91 -2.41
C THR A 634 -15.92 -9.74 -2.34
N PRO A 635 -14.65 -9.93 -2.77
CA PRO A 635 -13.67 -8.86 -2.72
C PRO A 635 -14.05 -7.71 -3.65
N GLY A 636 -13.67 -6.48 -3.27
CA GLY A 636 -13.96 -5.28 -4.05
C GLY A 636 -12.88 -4.88 -5.06
N HIS A 637 -11.70 -5.48 -4.99
CA HIS A 637 -10.54 -5.07 -5.74
C HIS A 637 -10.46 -5.77 -7.11
N ILE A 638 -10.03 -5.04 -8.14
CA ILE A 638 -9.94 -5.56 -9.52
C ILE A 638 -9.00 -6.77 -9.62
N ASP A 639 -7.96 -6.81 -8.80
CA ASP A 639 -6.98 -7.90 -8.78
C ASP A 639 -7.52 -9.22 -8.19
N PHE A 640 -8.63 -9.18 -7.46
CA PHE A 640 -9.32 -10.37 -6.93
C PHE A 640 -10.63 -10.65 -7.68
N THR A 641 -10.77 -10.15 -8.91
CA THR A 641 -11.92 -10.41 -9.80
C THR A 641 -12.24 -11.90 -9.96
N ILE A 642 -11.23 -12.78 -9.88
CA ILE A 642 -11.41 -14.23 -9.95
C ILE A 642 -12.28 -14.82 -8.82
N GLU A 643 -12.22 -14.27 -7.61
CA GLU A 643 -13.12 -14.63 -6.52
C GLU A 643 -14.57 -14.20 -6.81
N VAL A 644 -14.74 -13.07 -7.50
CA VAL A 644 -16.07 -12.58 -7.92
C VAL A 644 -16.62 -13.46 -9.05
N GLU A 645 -15.80 -13.88 -10.02
CA GLU A 645 -16.18 -14.89 -11.04
C GLU A 645 -16.66 -16.19 -10.37
N ARG A 646 -15.87 -16.72 -9.42
CA ARG A 646 -16.22 -17.93 -8.65
C ARG A 646 -17.55 -17.79 -7.92
N ALA A 647 -17.74 -16.68 -7.20
CA ALA A 647 -18.96 -16.42 -6.46
C ALA A 647 -20.16 -16.29 -7.40
N MET A 648 -20.10 -15.45 -8.43
CA MET A 648 -21.23 -15.22 -9.33
C MET A 648 -21.63 -16.47 -10.11
N ARG A 649 -20.69 -17.37 -10.45
CA ARG A 649 -20.99 -18.68 -11.06
C ARG A 649 -21.82 -19.63 -10.16
N VAL A 650 -21.82 -19.38 -8.86
CA VAL A 650 -22.27 -20.28 -7.78
C VAL A 650 -23.46 -19.73 -6.99
N LEU A 651 -23.83 -18.47 -7.17
CA LEU A 651 -24.96 -17.85 -6.50
C LEU A 651 -26.28 -18.07 -7.27
N ASP A 652 -27.41 -17.77 -6.62
CA ASP A 652 -28.71 -17.66 -7.29
C ASP A 652 -29.16 -16.20 -7.41
N GLY A 653 -28.67 -15.30 -6.56
CA GLY A 653 -28.86 -13.85 -6.71
C GLY A 653 -27.76 -13.04 -6.02
N ALA A 654 -27.81 -11.71 -6.16
CA ALA A 654 -26.86 -10.81 -5.54
C ALA A 654 -27.47 -9.51 -5.00
N VAL A 655 -26.80 -8.91 -4.02
CA VAL A 655 -27.03 -7.54 -3.56
C VAL A 655 -25.90 -6.68 -4.10
N MET A 656 -26.22 -5.82 -5.07
CA MET A 656 -25.27 -4.84 -5.62
C MET A 656 -25.27 -3.60 -4.72
N VAL A 657 -24.24 -3.46 -3.88
CA VAL A 657 -24.12 -2.32 -2.96
C VAL A 657 -23.46 -1.13 -3.68
N LEU A 658 -24.04 0.06 -3.50
CA LEU A 658 -23.58 1.32 -4.10
C LEU A 658 -23.37 2.37 -3.00
N CYS A 659 -22.51 3.35 -3.26
CA CYS A 659 -22.27 4.48 -2.35
C CYS A 659 -23.20 5.65 -2.69
N ALA A 660 -23.97 6.15 -1.71
CA ALA A 660 -24.90 7.28 -1.89
C ALA A 660 -24.25 8.58 -2.38
N VAL A 661 -22.95 8.77 -2.18
CA VAL A 661 -22.20 9.94 -2.66
C VAL A 661 -21.64 9.70 -4.07
N SER A 662 -21.05 8.52 -4.29
CA SER A 662 -20.29 8.21 -5.50
C SER A 662 -21.13 7.69 -6.68
N GLY A 663 -22.23 6.98 -6.40
CA GLY A 663 -23.07 6.32 -7.41
C GLY A 663 -22.39 5.09 -8.02
N VAL A 664 -22.53 4.91 -9.34
CA VAL A 664 -21.91 3.81 -10.10
C VAL A 664 -20.45 4.16 -10.43
N GLN A 665 -19.51 3.29 -10.07
CA GLN A 665 -18.07 3.47 -10.28
C GLN A 665 -17.53 2.43 -11.28
N SER A 666 -16.27 2.54 -11.71
CA SER A 666 -15.68 1.67 -12.75
C SER A 666 -15.79 0.18 -12.43
N GLN A 667 -15.36 -0.25 -11.23
CA GLN A 667 -15.50 -1.64 -10.80
C GLN A 667 -16.97 -2.09 -10.64
N THR A 668 -17.92 -1.17 -10.45
CA THR A 668 -19.36 -1.51 -10.48
C THR A 668 -19.78 -1.99 -11.88
N ILE A 669 -19.23 -1.40 -12.94
CA ILE A 669 -19.48 -1.82 -14.33
C ILE A 669 -18.86 -3.19 -14.58
N THR A 670 -17.66 -3.46 -14.05
CA THR A 670 -17.01 -4.79 -14.10
C THR A 670 -17.86 -5.85 -13.41
N VAL A 671 -18.34 -5.58 -12.19
CA VAL A 671 -19.24 -6.48 -11.44
C VAL A 671 -20.58 -6.68 -12.16
N ASP A 672 -21.14 -5.65 -12.79
CA ASP A 672 -22.33 -5.77 -13.65
C ASP A 672 -22.08 -6.69 -14.86
N ARG A 673 -20.95 -6.55 -15.56
CA ARG A 673 -20.54 -7.46 -16.66
C ARG A 673 -20.45 -8.91 -16.18
N GLN A 674 -19.90 -9.15 -14.98
CA GLN A 674 -19.79 -10.49 -14.38
C GLN A 674 -21.16 -11.09 -14.03
N MET A 675 -22.06 -10.31 -13.40
CA MET A 675 -23.43 -10.72 -13.12
C MET A 675 -24.22 -11.03 -14.41
N LYS A 676 -24.07 -10.19 -15.45
CA LYS A 676 -24.67 -10.42 -16.77
C LYS A 676 -24.14 -11.70 -17.42
N ARG A 677 -22.82 -11.98 -17.36
CA ARG A 677 -22.20 -13.20 -17.91
C ARG A 677 -22.81 -14.49 -17.34
N TYR A 678 -23.09 -14.53 -16.04
CA TYR A 678 -23.69 -15.70 -15.38
C TYR A 678 -25.20 -15.62 -15.18
N ASN A 679 -25.87 -14.62 -15.77
CA ASN A 679 -27.32 -14.39 -15.68
C ASN A 679 -27.86 -14.31 -14.24
N VAL A 680 -27.17 -13.60 -13.34
CA VAL A 680 -27.49 -13.53 -11.90
C VAL A 680 -28.48 -12.40 -11.57
N PRO A 681 -29.71 -12.69 -11.09
CA PRO A 681 -30.66 -11.69 -10.59
C PRO A 681 -30.12 -10.88 -9.41
N ARG A 682 -30.52 -9.61 -9.32
CA ARG A 682 -29.94 -8.68 -8.34
C ARG A 682 -30.90 -7.60 -7.87
N ILE A 683 -30.69 -7.17 -6.63
CA ILE A 683 -31.25 -5.95 -6.06
C ILE A 683 -30.12 -4.94 -5.85
N SER A 684 -30.44 -3.65 -5.94
CA SER A 684 -29.47 -2.57 -5.71
C SER A 684 -29.68 -1.93 -4.33
N PHE A 685 -28.62 -1.82 -3.53
CA PHE A 685 -28.68 -1.21 -2.20
C PHE A 685 -27.77 0.01 -2.10
N VAL A 686 -28.36 1.20 -2.00
CA VAL A 686 -27.66 2.47 -1.82
C VAL A 686 -27.30 2.62 -0.33
N ASN A 687 -26.05 2.34 -0.02
CA ASN A 687 -25.45 2.40 1.31
C ASN A 687 -24.79 3.77 1.54
N LYS A 688 -24.44 4.05 2.80
CA LYS A 688 -23.81 5.30 3.28
C LYS A 688 -24.69 6.56 3.16
N MET A 689 -26.00 6.41 3.33
CA MET A 689 -26.95 7.54 3.43
C MET A 689 -26.63 8.52 4.58
N ASP A 690 -25.77 8.13 5.53
CA ASP A 690 -25.27 8.93 6.65
C ASP A 690 -24.17 9.95 6.29
N ARG A 691 -23.55 9.85 5.10
CA ARG A 691 -22.43 10.71 4.71
C ARG A 691 -22.87 12.04 4.11
N MET A 692 -22.04 13.07 4.29
CA MET A 692 -22.24 14.37 3.65
C MET A 692 -22.22 14.24 2.12
N GLY A 693 -23.18 14.88 1.44
CA GLY A 693 -23.38 14.77 0.00
C GLY A 693 -24.06 13.47 -0.47
N ALA A 694 -24.77 12.75 0.41
CA ALA A 694 -25.52 11.56 0.04
C ALA A 694 -26.74 11.91 -0.84
N ASN A 695 -26.76 11.42 -2.09
CA ASN A 695 -27.85 11.60 -3.04
C ASN A 695 -28.22 10.25 -3.69
N PRO A 696 -29.29 9.56 -3.24
CA PRO A 696 -29.67 8.26 -3.79
C PRO A 696 -30.26 8.37 -5.20
N TRP A 697 -30.88 9.50 -5.57
CA TRP A 697 -31.47 9.71 -6.90
C TRP A 697 -30.41 9.67 -7.99
N LYS A 698 -29.27 10.31 -7.74
CA LYS A 698 -28.07 10.22 -8.58
C LYS A 698 -27.63 8.75 -8.78
N ALA A 699 -27.71 7.90 -7.75
CA ALA A 699 -27.37 6.49 -7.89
C ALA A 699 -28.38 5.73 -8.77
N VAL A 700 -29.69 6.00 -8.64
CA VAL A 700 -30.74 5.43 -9.53
C VAL A 700 -30.53 5.85 -10.99
N GLU A 701 -30.29 7.13 -11.24
CA GLU A 701 -30.02 7.67 -12.58
C GLU A 701 -28.75 7.07 -13.20
N MET A 702 -27.69 6.90 -12.40
CA MET A 702 -26.44 6.27 -12.85
C MET A 702 -26.60 4.77 -13.17
N ILE A 703 -27.49 4.03 -12.50
CA ILE A 703 -27.82 2.65 -12.89
C ILE A 703 -28.47 2.63 -14.28
N ASN A 704 -29.52 3.43 -14.47
CA ASN A 704 -30.24 3.51 -15.74
C ASN A 704 -29.32 3.95 -16.90
N SER A 705 -28.49 4.97 -16.70
CA SER A 705 -27.64 5.55 -17.75
C SER A 705 -26.31 4.81 -18.00
N LYS A 706 -25.57 4.41 -16.95
CA LYS A 706 -24.23 3.81 -17.09
C LYS A 706 -24.23 2.29 -17.11
N LEU A 707 -25.15 1.61 -16.41
CA LEU A 707 -25.27 0.15 -16.46
C LEU A 707 -26.27 -0.33 -17.53
N LYS A 708 -27.08 0.60 -18.07
CA LYS A 708 -28.13 0.35 -19.08
C LYS A 708 -29.15 -0.70 -18.58
N ILE A 709 -29.60 -0.55 -17.33
CA ILE A 709 -30.60 -1.42 -16.66
C ILE A 709 -31.78 -0.57 -16.18
N PRO A 710 -33.04 -0.90 -16.51
CA PRO A 710 -34.22 -0.31 -15.87
C PRO A 710 -34.19 -0.46 -14.36
N ALA A 711 -34.16 0.67 -13.64
CA ALA A 711 -34.08 0.70 -12.18
C ALA A 711 -34.94 1.82 -11.61
N ALA A 712 -35.74 1.51 -10.60
CA ALA A 712 -36.55 2.50 -9.88
C ALA A 712 -36.43 2.30 -8.36
N ALA A 713 -36.64 3.39 -7.63
CA ALA A 713 -36.66 3.37 -6.18
C ALA A 713 -37.90 2.64 -5.64
N VAL A 714 -37.69 1.68 -4.75
CA VAL A 714 -38.77 1.05 -3.96
C VAL A 714 -39.02 1.82 -2.65
N GLN A 715 -38.07 2.69 -2.28
CA GLN A 715 -38.04 3.40 -1.00
C GLN A 715 -37.65 4.87 -1.17
N ILE A 716 -38.08 5.71 -0.23
CA ILE A 716 -37.65 7.12 -0.09
C ILE A 716 -36.96 7.29 1.26
N PRO A 717 -35.83 8.02 1.36
CA PRO A 717 -35.18 8.26 2.65
C PRO A 717 -35.99 9.27 3.49
N ILE A 718 -36.07 9.03 4.80
CA ILE A 718 -36.59 9.99 5.77
C ILE A 718 -35.38 10.76 6.32
N GLY A 719 -35.21 12.01 5.88
CA GLY A 719 -34.01 12.81 6.14
C GLY A 719 -32.80 12.37 5.32
N SER A 720 -31.67 13.06 5.49
CA SER A 720 -30.41 12.77 4.79
C SER A 720 -29.21 13.00 5.69
N GLU A 721 -28.07 12.40 5.35
CA GLU A 721 -26.82 12.52 6.12
C GLU A 721 -27.05 12.13 7.60
N LYS A 722 -26.64 12.99 8.55
CA LYS A 722 -26.87 12.79 10.00
C LYS A 722 -28.35 12.70 10.38
N GLU A 723 -29.23 13.32 9.59
CA GLU A 723 -30.68 13.36 9.81
C GLU A 723 -31.42 12.18 9.17
N PHE A 724 -30.72 11.26 8.47
CA PHE A 724 -31.33 10.05 7.94
C PHE A 724 -31.85 9.15 9.09
N GLU A 725 -33.17 9.00 9.23
CA GLU A 725 -33.82 8.23 10.31
C GLU A 725 -34.33 6.84 9.89
N GLY A 726 -34.63 6.66 8.61
CA GLY A 726 -35.33 5.48 8.10
C GLY A 726 -35.81 5.67 6.67
N VAL A 727 -36.80 4.89 6.24
CA VAL A 727 -37.35 4.92 4.88
C VAL A 727 -38.87 4.91 4.83
N VAL A 728 -39.44 5.48 3.78
CA VAL A 728 -40.81 5.24 3.33
C VAL A 728 -40.78 4.07 2.34
N ASP A 729 -41.62 3.05 2.54
CA ASP A 729 -41.89 2.02 1.53
C ASP A 729 -43.01 2.50 0.58
N LEU A 730 -42.73 2.49 -0.72
CA LEU A 730 -43.66 2.92 -1.77
C LEU A 730 -44.67 1.85 -2.18
N ILE A 731 -44.44 0.57 -1.83
CA ILE A 731 -45.32 -0.53 -2.20
C ILE A 731 -46.54 -0.54 -1.28
N GLU A 732 -46.31 -0.59 0.04
CA GLU A 732 -47.36 -0.64 1.06
C GLU A 732 -47.74 0.75 1.61
N MET A 733 -47.03 1.82 1.18
CA MET A 733 -47.22 3.22 1.60
C MET A 733 -47.15 3.40 3.12
N LYS A 734 -46.03 2.96 3.69
CA LYS A 734 -45.75 2.95 5.14
C LYS A 734 -44.39 3.57 5.43
N THR A 735 -44.21 4.10 6.64
CA THR A 735 -42.89 4.52 7.14
C THR A 735 -42.28 3.47 8.03
N ILE A 736 -40.97 3.29 7.89
CA ILE A 736 -40.13 2.34 8.62
C ILE A 736 -38.98 3.13 9.24
N ARG A 737 -39.01 3.31 10.56
CA ARG A 737 -37.93 3.96 11.33
C ARG A 737 -37.19 2.93 12.19
N ASN A 738 -35.87 3.07 12.30
CA ASN A 738 -35.02 2.21 13.14
C ASN A 738 -34.73 2.90 14.48
N ASP A 739 -35.43 2.48 15.53
CA ASP A 739 -35.27 2.99 16.88
C ASP A 739 -34.35 2.10 17.73
N GLY A 740 -33.83 2.69 18.81
CA GLY A 740 -33.06 1.98 19.84
C GLY A 740 -31.59 1.71 19.47
N HIS A 741 -30.89 1.04 20.37
CA HIS A 741 -29.47 0.75 20.19
C HIS A 741 -29.26 -0.23 19.02
N ARG A 742 -28.31 0.10 18.12
CA ARG A 742 -28.05 -0.61 16.85
C ARG A 742 -29.30 -0.81 15.97
N GLY A 743 -30.29 0.10 16.05
CA GLY A 743 -31.47 0.12 15.17
C GLY A 743 -32.35 -1.12 15.22
N THR A 744 -32.33 -1.85 16.35
CA THR A 744 -32.98 -3.16 16.52
C THR A 744 -34.50 -3.10 16.65
N ASN A 745 -35.07 -1.98 17.10
CA ASN A 745 -36.51 -1.81 17.25
C ASN A 745 -37.10 -1.11 16.02
N ILE A 746 -37.66 -1.88 15.09
CA ILE A 746 -38.31 -1.32 13.89
C ILE A 746 -39.68 -0.76 14.27
N LYS A 747 -39.90 0.54 14.06
CA LYS A 747 -41.21 1.18 14.14
C LYS A 747 -41.80 1.31 12.75
N VAL A 748 -42.84 0.52 12.46
CA VAL A 748 -43.65 0.63 11.24
C VAL A 748 -44.89 1.49 11.53
N SER A 749 -45.11 2.53 10.74
CA SER A 749 -46.30 3.40 10.82
C SER A 749 -47.00 3.51 9.47
N LYS A 750 -48.33 3.68 9.51
CA LYS A 750 -49.15 3.95 8.31
C LYS A 750 -49.18 5.45 7.94
N HIS A 751 -48.51 6.31 8.70
CA HIS A 751 -48.44 7.74 8.44
C HIS A 751 -47.12 8.10 7.74
N ILE A 752 -47.21 8.79 6.60
CA ILE A 752 -46.06 9.38 5.89
C ILE A 752 -45.97 10.86 6.31
N PRO A 753 -44.78 11.40 6.63
CA PRO A 753 -44.59 12.84 6.85
C PRO A 753 -45.18 13.66 5.70
N GLU A 754 -45.86 14.77 6.02
CA GLU A 754 -46.60 15.55 5.01
C GLU A 754 -45.65 16.10 3.92
N GLU A 755 -44.47 16.56 4.32
CA GLU A 755 -43.36 16.99 3.45
C GLU A 755 -42.91 15.94 2.42
N LEU A 756 -43.02 14.64 2.75
CA LEU A 756 -42.61 13.53 1.88
C LEU A 756 -43.78 12.92 1.11
N ARG A 757 -45.02 13.39 1.35
CA ARG A 757 -46.22 12.74 0.82
C ARG A 757 -46.38 12.92 -0.69
N GLU A 758 -46.08 14.09 -1.22
CA GLU A 758 -46.13 14.38 -2.65
C GLU A 758 -45.04 13.62 -3.41
N LEU A 759 -43.80 13.66 -2.90
CA LEU A 759 -42.67 12.90 -3.44
C LEU A 759 -42.92 11.37 -3.40
N ALA A 760 -43.59 10.87 -2.36
CA ALA A 760 -44.00 9.47 -2.27
C ALA A 760 -45.09 9.07 -3.29
N GLN A 761 -45.93 10.01 -3.72
CA GLN A 761 -46.86 9.76 -4.82
C GLN A 761 -46.15 9.80 -6.18
N GLU A 762 -45.28 10.79 -6.40
CA GLU A 762 -44.45 10.91 -7.61
C GLU A 762 -43.58 9.65 -7.84
N LYS A 763 -42.78 9.24 -6.85
CA LYS A 763 -41.87 8.10 -7.02
C LYS A 763 -42.58 6.74 -7.04
N ARG A 764 -43.78 6.64 -6.47
CA ARG A 764 -44.63 5.46 -6.65
C ARG A 764 -45.21 5.37 -8.06
N GLN A 765 -45.55 6.51 -8.66
CA GLN A 765 -45.96 6.59 -10.06
C GLN A 765 -44.79 6.22 -11.00
N GLU A 766 -43.60 6.81 -10.79
CA GLU A 766 -42.37 6.47 -11.53
C GLU A 766 -42.03 4.97 -11.44
N LEU A 767 -42.18 4.36 -10.26
CA LEU A 767 -41.99 2.92 -10.06
C LEU A 767 -42.99 2.07 -10.86
N ILE A 768 -44.27 2.47 -10.92
CA ILE A 768 -45.29 1.75 -11.69
C ILE A 768 -45.05 1.89 -13.20
N GLU A 769 -44.69 3.09 -13.67
CA GLU A 769 -44.31 3.35 -15.06
C GLU A 769 -43.08 2.51 -15.48
N LYS A 770 -42.03 2.48 -14.65
CA LYS A 770 -40.83 1.66 -14.89
C LYS A 770 -41.07 0.15 -14.77
N LEU A 771 -42.18 -0.28 -14.15
CA LEU A 771 -42.62 -1.67 -14.17
C LEU A 771 -43.48 -2.00 -15.39
N ALA A 772 -44.31 -1.07 -15.88
CA ALA A 772 -45.04 -1.21 -17.13
C ALA A 772 -44.10 -1.32 -18.36
N ASP A 773 -42.91 -0.69 -18.31
CA ASP A 773 -41.86 -0.87 -19.33
C ASP A 773 -41.32 -2.32 -19.45
N VAL A 774 -41.53 -3.19 -18.44
CA VAL A 774 -40.81 -4.48 -18.32
C VAL A 774 -41.68 -5.71 -17.99
N ASP A 775 -42.84 -5.53 -17.37
CA ASP A 775 -43.75 -6.59 -16.92
C ASP A 775 -45.15 -6.42 -17.53
N GLU A 776 -45.60 -7.45 -18.24
CA GLU A 776 -46.79 -7.40 -19.11
C GLU A 776 -48.11 -7.25 -18.33
N GLU A 777 -48.21 -7.79 -17.11
CA GLU A 777 -49.41 -7.64 -16.26
C GLU A 777 -49.58 -6.20 -15.76
N ILE A 778 -48.47 -5.55 -15.39
CA ILE A 778 -48.49 -4.13 -14.98
C ILE A 778 -48.71 -3.23 -16.19
N ALA A 779 -48.16 -3.57 -17.36
CA ALA A 779 -48.38 -2.82 -18.60
C ALA A 779 -49.87 -2.77 -18.99
N GLU A 780 -50.58 -3.90 -18.95
CA GLU A 780 -52.02 -3.96 -19.24
C GLU A 780 -52.83 -3.11 -18.24
N MET A 781 -52.57 -3.25 -16.93
CA MET A 781 -53.26 -2.45 -15.90
C MET A 781 -53.00 -0.95 -16.03
N PHE A 782 -51.76 -0.57 -16.37
CA PHE A 782 -51.38 0.83 -16.57
C PHE A 782 -52.11 1.45 -17.78
N LEU A 783 -52.20 0.72 -18.90
CA LEU A 783 -52.92 1.15 -20.10
C LEU A 783 -54.45 1.20 -19.89
N GLU A 784 -55.00 0.43 -18.94
CA GLU A 784 -56.40 0.49 -18.53
C GLU A 784 -56.69 1.51 -17.40
N GLU A 785 -55.70 2.35 -17.02
CA GLU A 785 -55.77 3.30 -15.89
C GLU A 785 -56.08 2.63 -14.52
N LYS A 786 -55.84 1.32 -14.39
CA LYS A 786 -56.07 0.54 -13.16
C LYS A 786 -54.86 0.61 -12.24
N THR A 787 -55.07 1.01 -10.98
CA THR A 787 -54.00 1.05 -9.99
C THR A 787 -53.70 -0.37 -9.44
N PRO A 788 -52.46 -0.89 -9.57
CA PRO A 788 -52.13 -2.24 -9.14
C PRO A 788 -52.06 -2.36 -7.61
N SER A 789 -52.43 -3.53 -7.09
CA SER A 789 -52.35 -3.82 -5.65
C SER A 789 -50.91 -4.04 -5.17
N PRO A 790 -50.60 -3.84 -3.88
CA PRO A 790 -49.26 -4.07 -3.34
C PRO A 790 -48.71 -5.49 -3.61
N GLU A 791 -49.57 -6.52 -3.59
CA GLU A 791 -49.17 -7.90 -3.87
C GLU A 791 -48.80 -8.09 -5.34
N GLN A 792 -49.53 -7.48 -6.27
CA GLN A 792 -49.19 -7.48 -7.70
C GLN A 792 -47.90 -6.70 -7.99
N ILE A 793 -47.67 -5.57 -7.31
CA ILE A 793 -46.40 -4.83 -7.42
C ILE A 793 -45.22 -5.69 -6.93
N LYS A 794 -45.34 -6.37 -5.76
CA LYS A 794 -44.29 -7.30 -5.29
C LYS A 794 -44.06 -8.44 -6.29
N ALA A 795 -45.12 -9.02 -6.86
CA ALA A 795 -45.04 -10.09 -7.84
C ALA A 795 -44.35 -9.65 -9.15
N ALA A 796 -44.72 -8.49 -9.70
CA ALA A 796 -44.12 -7.92 -10.89
C ALA A 796 -42.64 -7.59 -10.69
N ILE A 797 -42.26 -6.95 -9.57
CA ILE A 797 -40.85 -6.71 -9.22
C ILE A 797 -40.10 -8.04 -9.16
N ARG A 798 -40.66 -9.09 -8.53
CA ARG A 798 -40.02 -10.43 -8.48
C ARG A 798 -39.83 -11.02 -9.88
N ARG A 799 -40.86 -11.00 -10.74
CA ARG A 799 -40.77 -11.50 -12.13
C ARG A 799 -39.71 -10.75 -12.93
N ALA A 800 -39.74 -9.43 -12.93
CA ALA A 800 -38.81 -8.59 -13.70
C ALA A 800 -37.36 -8.67 -13.16
N THR A 801 -37.17 -8.85 -11.85
CA THR A 801 -35.86 -9.08 -11.22
C THR A 801 -35.27 -10.43 -11.62
N ILE A 802 -36.04 -11.52 -11.49
CA ILE A 802 -35.60 -12.87 -11.88
C ILE A 802 -35.36 -12.98 -13.39
N GLY A 803 -36.18 -12.28 -14.20
CA GLY A 803 -35.98 -12.15 -15.65
C GLY A 803 -34.89 -11.18 -16.09
N LEU A 804 -34.09 -10.63 -15.17
CA LEU A 804 -32.99 -9.68 -15.40
C LEU A 804 -33.38 -8.34 -16.08
N LYS A 805 -34.69 -8.08 -16.27
CA LYS A 805 -35.21 -6.87 -16.93
C LYS A 805 -35.17 -5.63 -16.02
N PHE A 806 -35.19 -5.81 -14.70
CA PHE A 806 -35.34 -4.74 -13.72
C PHE A 806 -34.42 -4.97 -12.51
N THR A 807 -34.01 -3.90 -11.83
CA THR A 807 -33.39 -3.97 -10.50
C THR A 807 -34.10 -3.01 -9.52
N PRO A 808 -34.74 -3.51 -8.45
CA PRO A 808 -35.29 -2.63 -7.41
C PRO A 808 -34.16 -1.95 -6.65
N VAL A 809 -34.31 -0.65 -6.37
CA VAL A 809 -33.34 0.13 -5.61
C VAL A 809 -33.86 0.41 -4.20
N LEU A 810 -33.09 0.00 -3.20
CA LEU A 810 -33.32 0.17 -1.76
C LEU A 810 -32.24 1.05 -1.13
N MET A 811 -32.48 1.62 0.05
CA MET A 811 -31.63 2.68 0.61
C MET A 811 -31.38 2.49 2.11
N GLY A 812 -30.16 2.80 2.59
CA GLY A 812 -29.84 2.71 4.01
C GLY A 812 -28.42 3.09 4.42
N SER A 813 -28.07 2.79 5.67
CA SER A 813 -26.70 2.91 6.18
C SER A 813 -26.33 1.74 7.07
N ALA A 814 -25.33 0.98 6.62
CA ALA A 814 -24.70 -0.07 7.40
C ALA A 814 -23.72 0.45 8.46
N LEU A 815 -23.44 1.76 8.52
CA LEU A 815 -22.62 2.36 9.57
C LEU A 815 -23.48 2.93 10.70
N ALA A 816 -24.58 3.60 10.34
CA ALA A 816 -25.53 4.19 11.29
C ALA A 816 -26.61 3.20 11.81
N ASP A 817 -26.51 1.92 11.45
CA ASP A 817 -27.45 0.84 11.83
C ASP A 817 -28.90 1.09 11.39
N LYS A 818 -29.11 1.59 10.16
CA LYS A 818 -30.43 2.04 9.65
C LYS A 818 -30.79 1.42 8.29
N SER A 819 -32.05 0.99 8.17
CA SER A 819 -32.69 0.45 6.96
C SER A 819 -32.01 -0.77 6.31
N ILE A 820 -31.34 -1.61 7.10
CA ILE A 820 -30.76 -2.88 6.63
C ILE A 820 -31.81 -3.99 6.60
N GLN A 821 -32.73 -4.03 7.56
CA GLN A 821 -33.74 -5.10 7.65
C GLN A 821 -34.72 -5.10 6.46
N PRO A 822 -35.22 -3.94 5.96
CA PRO A 822 -36.02 -3.90 4.73
C PRO A 822 -35.30 -4.43 3.47
N MET A 823 -33.96 -4.39 3.44
CA MET A 823 -33.16 -5.02 2.38
C MET A 823 -33.13 -6.56 2.53
N LEU A 824 -33.11 -7.09 3.76
CA LEU A 824 -33.25 -8.54 4.01
C LEU A 824 -34.64 -9.07 3.66
N ASP A 825 -35.69 -8.27 3.88
CA ASP A 825 -37.04 -8.60 3.45
C ASP A 825 -37.16 -8.57 1.91
N ALA A 826 -36.54 -7.59 1.25
CA ALA A 826 -36.45 -7.54 -0.21
C ALA A 826 -35.62 -8.68 -0.84
N VAL A 827 -34.61 -9.19 -0.13
CA VAL A 827 -33.90 -10.43 -0.49
C VAL A 827 -34.84 -11.65 -0.48
N CYS A 828 -35.77 -11.72 0.49
CA CYS A 828 -36.78 -12.77 0.51
C CYS A 828 -37.75 -12.62 -0.68
N ASP A 829 -38.23 -11.40 -0.92
CA ASP A 829 -39.35 -11.14 -1.82
C ASP A 829 -38.96 -11.10 -3.30
N TYR A 830 -37.80 -10.54 -3.66
CA TYR A 830 -37.43 -10.31 -5.07
C TYR A 830 -36.34 -11.23 -5.61
N LEU A 831 -35.41 -11.72 -4.77
CA LEU A 831 -34.37 -12.65 -5.24
C LEU A 831 -34.90 -14.10 -5.35
N PRO A 832 -34.39 -14.87 -6.33
CA PRO A 832 -34.82 -16.25 -6.56
C PRO A 832 -34.40 -17.19 -5.42
N ASN A 833 -35.13 -18.31 -5.30
CA ASN A 833 -34.63 -19.50 -4.62
C ASN A 833 -33.91 -20.43 -5.63
N PRO A 834 -33.23 -21.50 -5.20
CA PRO A 834 -32.52 -22.41 -6.11
C PRO A 834 -33.41 -23.07 -7.18
N GLY A 835 -34.73 -23.14 -6.96
CA GLY A 835 -35.72 -23.66 -7.90
C GLY A 835 -36.31 -22.63 -8.88
N ASN A 836 -35.87 -21.37 -8.85
CA ASN A 836 -36.25 -20.34 -9.82
C ASN A 836 -35.12 -20.02 -10.84
N VAL A 837 -33.92 -20.59 -10.67
CA VAL A 837 -32.75 -20.32 -11.54
C VAL A 837 -32.47 -21.50 -12.46
N ASN A 838 -32.39 -21.26 -13.77
CA ASN A 838 -32.10 -22.28 -14.76
C ASN A 838 -30.60 -22.59 -14.82
N ASN A 839 -30.21 -23.67 -14.14
CA ASN A 839 -28.83 -24.11 -14.02
C ASN A 839 -28.53 -25.20 -15.06
N MET A 840 -27.57 -24.93 -15.96
CA MET A 840 -27.16 -25.87 -17.02
C MET A 840 -25.85 -26.59 -16.68
N ALA A 841 -25.79 -27.87 -17.02
CA ALA A 841 -24.58 -28.68 -17.18
C ALA A 841 -24.35 -29.03 -18.66
N LEU A 842 -23.23 -29.66 -18.98
CA LEU A 842 -22.84 -30.11 -20.32
C LEU A 842 -22.67 -31.64 -20.32
N ASP A 843 -23.27 -32.34 -21.28
CA ASP A 843 -23.18 -33.80 -21.40
C ASP A 843 -21.96 -34.21 -22.25
N ARG A 844 -20.89 -34.68 -21.59
CA ARG A 844 -19.65 -35.10 -22.27
C ARG A 844 -19.84 -36.32 -23.17
N SER A 845 -20.92 -37.10 -23.01
CA SER A 845 -21.22 -38.23 -23.89
C SER A 845 -21.85 -37.82 -25.23
N LYS A 846 -22.34 -36.57 -25.33
CA LYS A 846 -23.02 -36.00 -26.50
C LYS A 846 -22.30 -34.80 -27.11
N GLY A 847 -21.00 -34.65 -26.87
CA GLY A 847 -20.25 -33.48 -27.37
C GLY A 847 -20.64 -32.17 -26.68
N GLU A 848 -20.93 -32.24 -25.38
CA GLU A 848 -21.20 -31.09 -24.51
C GLU A 848 -22.55 -30.39 -24.77
N GLU A 849 -23.55 -31.16 -25.21
CA GLU A 849 -24.96 -30.71 -25.26
C GLU A 849 -25.41 -30.16 -23.88
N PRO A 850 -26.04 -28.97 -23.82
CA PRO A 850 -26.43 -28.35 -22.57
C PRO A 850 -27.69 -28.99 -21.96
N VAL A 851 -27.56 -29.53 -20.75
CA VAL A 851 -28.62 -30.21 -20.00
C VAL A 851 -29.06 -29.39 -18.79
N GLN A 852 -30.36 -29.14 -18.69
CA GLN A 852 -30.99 -28.48 -17.54
C GLN A 852 -30.91 -29.36 -16.28
N LEU A 853 -30.30 -28.85 -15.21
CA LEU A 853 -30.33 -29.47 -13.89
C LEU A 853 -31.61 -29.06 -13.15
N ILE A 854 -32.11 -29.95 -12.29
CA ILE A 854 -33.32 -29.73 -11.48
C ILE A 854 -32.98 -30.02 -10.01
N PRO A 855 -33.21 -29.09 -9.07
CA PRO A 855 -32.81 -29.27 -7.68
C PRO A 855 -33.80 -30.18 -6.92
N TYR A 856 -33.60 -31.48 -7.05
CA TYR A 856 -34.40 -32.54 -6.40
C TYR A 856 -33.47 -33.59 -5.79
N ASN A 857 -33.67 -33.94 -4.52
CA ASN A 857 -32.74 -34.77 -3.75
C ASN A 857 -32.68 -36.24 -4.20
N ALA A 858 -33.69 -36.72 -4.95
CA ALA A 858 -33.73 -38.09 -5.46
C ALA A 858 -33.02 -38.30 -6.82
N LEU A 859 -32.54 -37.24 -7.48
CA LEU A 859 -31.76 -37.34 -8.71
C LEU A 859 -30.30 -37.74 -8.43
N PRO A 860 -29.55 -38.28 -9.41
CA PRO A 860 -28.15 -38.65 -9.19
C PRO A 860 -27.28 -37.40 -9.01
N PHE A 861 -26.41 -37.40 -8.01
CA PHE A 861 -25.69 -36.23 -7.52
C PHE A 861 -24.92 -35.48 -8.62
N VAL A 862 -25.05 -34.14 -8.64
CA VAL A 862 -24.14 -33.21 -9.33
C VAL A 862 -23.85 -32.03 -8.42
N GLY A 863 -22.57 -31.72 -8.21
CA GLY A 863 -22.11 -30.55 -7.47
C GLY A 863 -20.82 -29.96 -8.02
N LEU A 864 -20.62 -28.66 -7.84
CA LEU A 864 -19.46 -27.90 -8.33
C LEU A 864 -18.57 -27.48 -7.15
N ALA A 865 -17.29 -27.86 -7.20
CA ALA A 865 -16.28 -27.29 -6.31
C ALA A 865 -15.87 -25.90 -6.82
N PHE A 866 -15.95 -24.88 -5.96
CA PHE A 866 -15.69 -23.49 -6.38
C PHE A 866 -14.58 -22.81 -5.57
N LYS A 867 -14.66 -22.78 -4.24
CA LYS A 867 -13.57 -22.31 -3.37
C LYS A 867 -12.78 -23.50 -2.82
N LEU A 868 -11.46 -23.37 -2.81
CA LEU A 868 -10.56 -24.22 -2.04
C LEU A 868 -9.96 -23.40 -0.89
N GLU A 869 -9.75 -24.03 0.26
CA GLU A 869 -9.20 -23.39 1.45
C GLU A 869 -8.41 -24.45 2.23
N GLU A 870 -7.16 -24.18 2.62
CA GLU A 870 -6.36 -25.14 3.38
C GLU A 870 -6.15 -24.64 4.81
N ASN A 871 -6.86 -25.29 5.74
CA ASN A 871 -6.75 -25.02 7.17
C ASN A 871 -5.75 -26.00 7.83
N PRO A 872 -5.27 -25.74 9.07
CA PRO A 872 -4.35 -26.64 9.79
C PRO A 872 -4.86 -28.08 10.01
N TYR A 873 -6.14 -28.33 9.76
CA TYR A 873 -6.79 -29.64 9.82
C TYR A 873 -6.91 -30.35 8.44
N GLY A 874 -6.34 -29.75 7.39
CA GLY A 874 -6.35 -30.22 6.00
C GLY A 874 -7.22 -29.38 5.06
N GLN A 875 -7.14 -29.70 3.77
CA GLN A 875 -7.88 -29.03 2.69
C GLN A 875 -9.41 -29.17 2.84
N LEU A 876 -10.09 -28.03 2.81
CA LEU A 876 -11.52 -27.86 2.58
C LEU A 876 -11.78 -27.58 1.10
N THR A 877 -12.81 -28.23 0.56
CA THR A 877 -13.39 -27.90 -0.75
C THR A 877 -14.82 -27.45 -0.54
N TYR A 878 -15.16 -26.23 -0.96
CA TYR A 878 -16.53 -25.71 -0.93
C TYR A 878 -17.27 -26.19 -2.18
N ILE A 879 -18.40 -26.87 -1.98
CA ILE A 879 -19.23 -27.47 -3.03
C ILE A 879 -20.66 -26.91 -2.96
N ARG A 880 -21.16 -26.40 -4.08
CA ARG A 880 -22.61 -26.17 -4.29
C ARG A 880 -23.24 -27.43 -4.88
N VAL A 881 -24.32 -27.92 -4.27
CA VAL A 881 -25.08 -29.07 -4.78
C VAL A 881 -26.20 -28.55 -5.69
N TYR A 882 -26.21 -29.00 -6.95
CA TYR A 882 -27.24 -28.58 -7.92
C TYR A 882 -28.39 -29.59 -8.02
N GLN A 883 -28.11 -30.89 -7.94
CA GLN A 883 -29.14 -31.94 -7.87
C GLN A 883 -28.66 -33.14 -7.03
N GLY A 884 -29.60 -33.96 -6.55
CA GLY A 884 -29.33 -35.06 -5.63
C GLY A 884 -28.96 -34.59 -4.22
N SER A 885 -28.51 -35.51 -3.37
CA SER A 885 -28.00 -35.20 -2.03
C SER A 885 -26.61 -35.79 -1.78
N LEU A 886 -25.89 -35.18 -0.84
CA LEU A 886 -24.51 -35.51 -0.47
C LEU A 886 -24.46 -36.05 0.96
N LYS A 887 -24.00 -37.30 1.13
CA LYS A 887 -24.00 -38.04 2.40
C LYS A 887 -22.61 -38.32 2.92
N LYS A 888 -22.42 -38.22 4.24
CA LYS A 888 -21.15 -38.56 4.90
C LYS A 888 -20.77 -40.02 4.60
N GLY A 889 -19.57 -40.24 4.07
CA GLY A 889 -19.04 -41.55 3.68
C GLY A 889 -19.30 -41.97 2.23
N GLN A 890 -20.09 -41.21 1.47
CA GLN A 890 -20.39 -41.43 0.04
C GLN A 890 -19.12 -41.35 -0.82
N TYR A 891 -19.16 -42.01 -1.98
CA TYR A 891 -18.15 -41.85 -3.02
C TYR A 891 -18.70 -40.96 -4.14
N LEU A 892 -17.87 -40.02 -4.59
CA LEU A 892 -18.12 -39.18 -5.77
C LEU A 892 -17.03 -39.45 -6.82
N PHE A 893 -17.26 -38.99 -8.05
CA PHE A 893 -16.28 -39.02 -9.12
C PHE A 893 -16.04 -37.59 -9.63
N ASN A 894 -14.77 -37.20 -9.75
CA ASN A 894 -14.37 -35.93 -10.35
C ASN A 894 -14.46 -36.06 -11.88
N SER A 895 -15.34 -35.29 -12.51
CA SER A 895 -15.67 -35.37 -13.95
C SER A 895 -14.47 -35.18 -14.88
N ARG A 896 -13.54 -34.27 -14.54
CA ARG A 896 -12.35 -33.96 -15.35
C ARG A 896 -11.29 -35.05 -15.24
N THR A 897 -10.95 -35.46 -14.01
CA THR A 897 -9.85 -36.41 -13.75
C THR A 897 -10.28 -37.88 -13.73
N SER A 898 -11.60 -38.15 -13.75
CA SER A 898 -12.22 -39.47 -13.55
C SER A 898 -11.83 -40.18 -12.23
N LYS A 899 -11.18 -39.47 -11.30
CA LYS A 899 -10.78 -40.02 -10.00
C LYS A 899 -12.00 -40.20 -9.09
N LYS A 900 -12.09 -41.37 -8.46
CA LYS A 900 -13.07 -41.68 -7.42
C LYS A 900 -12.59 -41.16 -6.06
N VAL A 901 -13.37 -40.28 -5.44
CA VAL A 901 -13.06 -39.67 -4.13
C VAL A 901 -14.11 -40.13 -3.11
N ARG A 902 -13.72 -40.27 -1.84
CA ARG A 902 -14.64 -40.59 -0.73
C ARG A 902 -14.78 -39.37 0.17
N ILE A 903 -16.01 -39.01 0.54
CA ILE A 903 -16.30 -37.85 1.39
C ILE A 903 -16.25 -38.28 2.87
N PRO A 904 -15.26 -37.87 3.67
CA PRO A 904 -15.10 -38.35 5.05
C PRO A 904 -15.98 -37.57 6.05
N ARG A 905 -16.17 -36.28 5.81
CA ARG A 905 -16.84 -35.30 6.66
C ARG A 905 -17.41 -34.18 5.78
N ILE A 906 -18.61 -33.73 6.12
CA ILE A 906 -19.28 -32.58 5.50
C ILE A 906 -19.52 -31.57 6.63
N VAL A 907 -19.21 -30.30 6.39
CA VAL A 907 -19.47 -29.21 7.34
C VAL A 907 -20.19 -28.06 6.65
N ARG A 908 -20.96 -27.30 7.43
CA ARG A 908 -21.34 -25.92 7.09
C ARG A 908 -20.35 -24.97 7.76
N MET A 909 -19.92 -23.96 7.01
CA MET A 909 -18.96 -22.96 7.47
C MET A 909 -19.69 -21.69 7.91
N HIS A 910 -19.25 -21.08 8.99
CA HIS A 910 -19.72 -19.78 9.47
C HIS A 910 -18.50 -18.93 9.85
N SER A 911 -17.85 -18.33 8.84
CA SER A 911 -16.46 -17.86 8.98
C SER A 911 -15.60 -19.03 9.54
N ASN A 912 -14.87 -18.82 10.63
CA ASN A 912 -13.96 -19.80 11.22
C ASN A 912 -14.66 -20.91 12.04
N GLU A 913 -15.99 -20.89 12.18
CA GLU A 913 -16.76 -21.91 12.92
C GLU A 913 -17.31 -23.00 11.99
N MET A 914 -17.23 -24.26 12.44
CA MET A 914 -17.60 -25.46 11.67
C MET A 914 -18.76 -26.22 12.31
N GLU A 915 -19.87 -26.37 11.60
CA GLU A 915 -21.02 -27.19 11.99
C GLU A 915 -20.98 -28.54 11.25
N ASP A 916 -20.85 -29.67 11.96
CA ASP A 916 -20.85 -31.02 11.37
C ASP A 916 -22.25 -31.42 10.87
N VAL A 917 -22.38 -31.79 9.60
CA VAL A 917 -23.66 -32.21 9.00
C VAL A 917 -23.56 -33.62 8.39
N ALA A 918 -24.62 -34.41 8.51
CA ALA A 918 -24.67 -35.80 8.02
C ALA A 918 -25.03 -35.90 6.52
N GLU A 919 -25.93 -35.02 6.06
CA GLU A 919 -26.44 -34.95 4.69
C GLU A 919 -26.72 -33.49 4.28
N ILE A 920 -26.35 -33.12 3.06
CA ILE A 920 -26.65 -31.82 2.43
C ILE A 920 -27.47 -32.06 1.16
N GLY A 921 -28.48 -31.22 0.93
CA GLY A 921 -29.43 -31.39 -0.18
C GLY A 921 -29.18 -30.46 -1.37
N ALA A 922 -29.93 -30.68 -2.45
CA ALA A 922 -29.92 -29.84 -3.64
C ALA A 922 -30.27 -28.37 -3.31
N GLY A 923 -29.54 -27.43 -3.91
CA GLY A 923 -29.68 -26.00 -3.69
C GLY A 923 -28.88 -25.44 -2.50
N GLU A 924 -28.21 -26.27 -1.70
CA GLU A 924 -27.37 -25.84 -0.58
C GLU A 924 -25.86 -25.78 -0.94
N ILE A 925 -25.11 -25.03 -0.13
CA ILE A 925 -23.64 -24.94 -0.16
C ILE A 925 -23.08 -25.61 1.09
N CYS A 926 -21.97 -26.34 0.95
CA CYS A 926 -21.26 -26.98 2.06
C CYS A 926 -19.76 -27.03 1.79
N ALA A 927 -18.96 -27.40 2.80
CA ALA A 927 -17.55 -27.72 2.64
C ALA A 927 -17.26 -29.18 3.00
N VAL A 928 -16.32 -29.81 2.29
CA VAL A 928 -15.89 -31.19 2.51
C VAL A 928 -14.38 -31.27 2.75
N PHE A 929 -13.97 -32.14 3.67
CA PHE A 929 -12.57 -32.33 4.05
C PHE A 929 -11.87 -33.37 3.17
N GLY A 930 -10.58 -33.14 2.86
CA GLY A 930 -9.68 -34.16 2.29
C GLY A 930 -10.01 -34.56 0.85
N VAL A 931 -10.60 -33.64 0.09
CA VAL A 931 -10.89 -33.79 -1.34
C VAL A 931 -9.82 -33.01 -2.13
N ASP A 932 -8.94 -33.73 -2.83
CA ASP A 932 -7.96 -33.15 -3.76
C ASP A 932 -8.64 -32.90 -5.12
N CYS A 933 -8.84 -31.63 -5.45
CA CYS A 933 -9.37 -31.15 -6.73
C CYS A 933 -8.90 -29.73 -7.02
N ALA A 934 -9.23 -29.21 -8.20
CA ALA A 934 -9.05 -27.80 -8.55
C ALA A 934 -10.36 -27.00 -8.35
N SER A 935 -10.25 -25.67 -8.24
CA SER A 935 -11.39 -24.77 -8.40
C SER A 935 -12.04 -25.00 -9.77
N GLY A 936 -13.37 -25.13 -9.81
CA GLY A 936 -14.15 -25.42 -11.03
C GLY A 936 -14.40 -26.92 -11.31
N ASP A 937 -13.82 -27.84 -10.54
CA ASP A 937 -14.07 -29.28 -10.74
C ASP A 937 -15.51 -29.67 -10.41
N THR A 938 -16.19 -30.33 -11.37
CA THR A 938 -17.53 -30.89 -11.15
C THR A 938 -17.44 -32.32 -10.63
N PHE A 939 -18.23 -32.64 -9.60
CA PHE A 939 -18.36 -33.96 -9.01
C PHE A 939 -19.72 -34.59 -9.33
N THR A 940 -19.73 -35.86 -9.73
CA THR A 940 -20.95 -36.64 -10.00
C THR A 940 -20.98 -37.95 -9.21
N ASP A 941 -22.09 -38.70 -9.33
CA ASP A 941 -22.24 -40.05 -8.78
C ASP A 941 -21.35 -41.13 -9.44
N GLY A 942 -20.77 -40.82 -10.61
CA GLY A 942 -19.98 -41.73 -11.44
C GLY A 942 -20.73 -42.45 -12.56
N ASN A 943 -22.06 -42.30 -12.65
CA ASN A 943 -22.85 -42.77 -13.78
C ASN A 943 -23.20 -41.61 -14.74
N LEU A 944 -23.40 -40.39 -14.21
CA LEU A 944 -23.66 -39.21 -15.04
C LEU A 944 -22.34 -38.67 -15.66
N PRO A 945 -22.25 -38.56 -17.01
CA PRO A 945 -21.11 -37.98 -17.72
C PRO A 945 -21.15 -36.45 -17.78
N TYR A 946 -21.82 -35.81 -16.80
CA TYR A 946 -22.05 -34.37 -16.80
C TYR A 946 -20.85 -33.60 -16.23
N THR A 947 -20.58 -32.42 -16.81
CA THR A 947 -19.67 -31.41 -16.26
C THR A 947 -20.38 -30.06 -16.24
N MET A 948 -20.08 -29.19 -15.28
CA MET A 948 -20.50 -27.79 -15.37
C MET A 948 -19.64 -27.05 -16.39
N SER A 949 -20.16 -25.96 -16.95
CA SER A 949 -19.37 -25.01 -17.73
C SER A 949 -18.26 -24.40 -16.87
N SER A 950 -17.06 -24.30 -17.45
CA SER A 950 -15.91 -23.64 -16.84
C SER A 950 -16.20 -22.18 -16.51
N MET A 951 -15.64 -21.70 -15.39
CA MET A 951 -15.61 -20.26 -15.10
C MET A 951 -14.75 -19.52 -16.12
N TYR A 952 -15.04 -18.23 -16.34
CA TYR A 952 -14.13 -17.35 -17.06
C TYR A 952 -12.89 -17.07 -16.19
N VAL A 953 -11.70 -17.28 -16.76
CA VAL A 953 -10.43 -16.96 -16.12
C VAL A 953 -9.75 -15.91 -17.00
N PRO A 954 -9.59 -14.64 -16.55
CA PRO A 954 -8.84 -13.64 -17.29
C PRO A 954 -7.35 -13.99 -17.36
N ASP A 955 -6.66 -13.48 -18.37
CA ASP A 955 -5.21 -13.61 -18.49
C ASP A 955 -4.46 -12.66 -17.55
N ALA A 956 -3.27 -13.10 -17.14
CA ALA A 956 -2.41 -12.37 -16.22
C ALA A 956 -1.75 -11.15 -16.89
N VAL A 957 -2.00 -9.96 -16.36
CA VAL A 957 -1.53 -8.67 -16.91
C VAL A 957 -0.23 -8.15 -16.27
N MET A 958 0.33 -8.87 -15.29
CA MET A 958 1.59 -8.53 -14.64
C MET A 958 2.40 -9.79 -14.34
N SER A 959 3.73 -9.69 -14.43
CA SER A 959 4.66 -10.75 -14.06
C SER A 959 5.85 -10.21 -13.26
N LEU A 960 6.35 -11.02 -12.32
CA LEU A 960 7.54 -10.75 -11.49
C LEU A 960 8.45 -11.99 -11.48
N SER A 961 9.76 -11.80 -11.48
CA SER A 961 10.70 -12.87 -11.13
C SER A 961 10.65 -13.10 -9.62
N ILE A 962 10.71 -14.35 -9.17
CA ILE A 962 10.66 -14.72 -7.76
C ILE A 962 11.66 -15.84 -7.45
N LYS A 963 12.34 -15.73 -6.30
CA LYS A 963 13.34 -16.71 -5.86
C LYS A 963 13.34 -16.84 -4.33
N PRO A 964 13.35 -18.06 -3.75
CA PRO A 964 13.54 -18.21 -2.30
C PRO A 964 14.95 -17.78 -1.90
N LYS A 965 15.08 -16.92 -0.88
CA LYS A 965 16.38 -16.38 -0.41
C LYS A 965 17.35 -17.47 0.05
N ARG A 966 16.80 -18.57 0.58
CA ARG A 966 17.56 -19.74 1.05
C ARG A 966 17.27 -20.93 0.15
N SER A 967 18.31 -21.56 -0.38
CA SER A 967 18.18 -22.78 -1.20
C SER A 967 17.59 -23.98 -0.42
N SER A 968 17.59 -23.95 0.91
CA SER A 968 16.90 -24.93 1.77
C SER A 968 15.38 -24.93 1.59
N ASP A 969 14.81 -23.80 1.17
CA ASP A 969 13.38 -23.55 1.25
C ASP A 969 12.67 -23.89 -0.07
N ALA A 970 13.42 -24.23 -1.12
CA ALA A 970 12.92 -24.54 -2.47
C ALA A 970 11.84 -25.64 -2.47
N ASP A 971 12.01 -26.63 -1.59
CA ASP A 971 11.08 -27.75 -1.40
C ASP A 971 9.73 -27.32 -0.81
N THR A 972 9.74 -26.27 0.03
CA THR A 972 8.55 -25.68 0.67
C THR A 972 7.90 -24.66 -0.26
N PHE A 973 8.71 -23.82 -0.90
CA PHE A 973 8.30 -22.90 -1.98
C PHE A 973 7.53 -23.65 -3.08
N SER A 974 8.10 -24.73 -3.61
CA SER A 974 7.48 -25.53 -4.66
C SER A 974 6.12 -26.11 -4.23
N LYS A 975 5.96 -26.52 -2.97
CA LYS A 975 4.69 -27.01 -2.42
C LYS A 975 3.66 -25.88 -2.28
N ALA A 976 4.07 -24.72 -1.79
CA ALA A 976 3.20 -23.55 -1.62
C ALA A 976 2.69 -23.00 -2.95
N ILE A 977 3.57 -22.82 -3.94
CA ILE A 977 3.19 -22.37 -5.30
C ILE A 977 2.21 -23.38 -5.94
N ASN A 978 2.48 -24.68 -5.85
CA ASN A 978 1.58 -25.74 -6.36
C ASN A 978 0.22 -25.82 -5.63
N ARG A 979 0.07 -25.21 -4.46
CA ARG A 979 -1.22 -24.98 -3.80
C ARG A 979 -1.88 -23.72 -4.37
N PHE A 980 -1.19 -22.59 -4.39
CA PHE A 980 -1.75 -21.32 -4.83
C PHE A 980 -2.25 -21.37 -6.29
N MET A 981 -1.56 -22.07 -7.20
CA MET A 981 -2.03 -22.33 -8.57
C MET A 981 -3.29 -23.21 -8.67
N ARG A 982 -3.66 -23.98 -7.63
CA ARG A 982 -4.94 -24.70 -7.54
C ARG A 982 -6.02 -23.87 -6.87
N GLU A 983 -5.62 -23.06 -5.90
CA GLU A 983 -6.46 -22.08 -5.19
C GLU A 983 -6.94 -21.00 -6.16
N ASP A 984 -6.10 -20.52 -7.08
CA ASP A 984 -6.36 -19.42 -8.01
C ASP A 984 -5.77 -19.71 -9.42
N PRO A 985 -6.60 -19.87 -10.48
CA PRO A 985 -6.13 -20.14 -11.83
C PRO A 985 -5.57 -18.90 -12.57
N THR A 986 -5.69 -17.69 -12.02
CA THR A 986 -5.03 -16.49 -12.56
C THR A 986 -3.57 -16.38 -12.13
N PHE A 987 -3.23 -16.97 -10.98
CA PHE A 987 -1.85 -17.06 -10.50
C PHE A 987 -1.10 -18.16 -11.24
N ARG A 988 -0.28 -17.79 -12.23
CA ARG A 988 0.47 -18.73 -13.09
C ARG A 988 1.95 -18.71 -12.71
N LEU A 989 2.60 -19.87 -12.81
CA LEU A 989 4.05 -20.02 -12.69
C LEU A 989 4.60 -20.51 -14.04
N HIS A 990 5.72 -19.93 -14.48
CA HIS A 990 6.58 -20.52 -15.49
C HIS A 990 8.05 -20.36 -15.08
N VAL A 991 8.93 -21.13 -15.73
CA VAL A 991 10.38 -20.91 -15.69
C VAL A 991 10.78 -20.55 -17.10
N ASP A 992 11.51 -19.45 -17.27
CA ASP A 992 12.03 -19.05 -18.58
C ASP A 992 13.25 -19.91 -18.97
N GLU A 993 13.26 -20.40 -20.21
CA GLU A 993 14.28 -21.32 -20.72
C GLU A 993 15.62 -20.63 -21.03
N GLU A 994 15.67 -19.30 -21.12
CA GLU A 994 16.92 -18.57 -21.42
C GLU A 994 17.59 -17.94 -20.19
N SER A 995 16.81 -17.35 -19.28
CA SER A 995 17.32 -16.75 -18.04
C SER A 995 17.42 -17.73 -16.87
N GLU A 996 16.77 -18.90 -16.97
CA GLU A 996 16.54 -19.85 -15.87
C GLU A 996 15.77 -19.24 -14.67
N GLU A 997 15.17 -18.05 -14.82
CA GLU A 997 14.41 -17.39 -13.76
C GLU A 997 13.01 -18.01 -13.62
N THR A 998 12.56 -18.15 -12.37
CA THR A 998 11.19 -18.54 -12.03
C THR A 998 10.32 -17.29 -12.01
N ILE A 999 9.30 -17.25 -12.87
CA ILE A 999 8.43 -16.10 -13.07
C ILE A 999 7.01 -16.45 -12.61
N ILE A 1000 6.46 -15.59 -11.75
CA ILE A 1000 5.04 -15.60 -11.36
C ILE A 1000 4.27 -14.53 -12.12
N SER A 1001 3.07 -14.87 -12.56
CA SER A 1001 2.17 -13.99 -13.31
C SER A 1001 0.80 -13.93 -12.64
N GLY A 1002 0.18 -12.75 -12.62
CA GLY A 1002 -1.10 -12.53 -11.95
C GLY A 1002 -1.84 -11.27 -12.43
N MET A 1003 -2.91 -10.91 -11.71
CA MET A 1003 -3.85 -9.86 -12.11
C MET A 1003 -3.38 -8.42 -11.85
N GLY A 1004 -2.32 -8.24 -11.07
CA GLY A 1004 -1.76 -6.93 -10.73
C GLY A 1004 -0.69 -7.01 -9.65
N GLU A 1005 -0.18 -5.85 -9.25
CA GLU A 1005 0.91 -5.71 -8.27
C GLU A 1005 0.49 -6.21 -6.88
N LEU A 1006 -0.64 -5.70 -6.39
CA LEU A 1006 -1.27 -6.13 -5.13
C LEU A 1006 -1.64 -7.63 -5.11
N HIS A 1007 -1.92 -8.24 -6.26
CA HIS A 1007 -2.18 -9.69 -6.39
C HIS A 1007 -0.92 -10.48 -6.01
N LEU A 1008 0.20 -10.15 -6.65
CA LEU A 1008 1.47 -10.85 -6.48
C LEU A 1008 2.09 -10.57 -5.10
N ASP A 1009 2.05 -9.32 -4.62
CA ASP A 1009 2.49 -8.95 -3.28
C ASP A 1009 1.83 -9.77 -2.17
N ILE A 1010 0.51 -9.99 -2.30
CA ILE A 1010 -0.25 -10.77 -1.32
C ILE A 1010 0.15 -12.25 -1.38
N TYR A 1011 0.42 -12.82 -2.56
CA TYR A 1011 0.98 -14.18 -2.63
C TYR A 1011 2.40 -14.27 -2.05
N VAL A 1012 3.24 -13.25 -2.23
CA VAL A 1012 4.60 -13.20 -1.64
C VAL A 1012 4.55 -13.10 -0.11
N GLU A 1013 3.69 -12.26 0.46
CA GLU A 1013 3.48 -12.23 1.91
C GLU A 1013 2.80 -13.51 2.44
N ARG A 1014 1.96 -14.19 1.65
CA ARG A 1014 1.44 -15.53 2.02
C ARG A 1014 2.52 -16.60 2.04
N LEU A 1015 3.49 -16.60 1.10
CA LEU A 1015 4.68 -17.47 1.18
C LEU A 1015 5.47 -17.20 2.47
N ARG A 1016 5.61 -15.93 2.84
CA ARG A 1016 6.33 -15.50 4.03
C ARG A 1016 5.63 -15.88 5.33
N ARG A 1017 4.31 -15.66 5.44
CA ARG A 1017 3.53 -15.87 6.67
C ARG A 1017 3.03 -17.31 6.84
N GLU A 1018 2.40 -17.89 5.81
CA GLU A 1018 1.88 -19.26 5.89
C GLU A 1018 3.01 -20.30 5.86
N TYR A 1019 3.99 -20.12 4.96
CA TYR A 1019 5.03 -21.12 4.67
C TYR A 1019 6.42 -20.80 5.22
N LYS A 1020 6.65 -19.59 5.77
CA LYS A 1020 7.94 -19.13 6.34
C LYS A 1020 9.09 -19.15 5.33
N VAL A 1021 8.77 -18.97 4.06
CA VAL A 1021 9.71 -18.84 2.95
C VAL A 1021 9.86 -17.35 2.64
N GLU A 1022 10.99 -16.75 2.97
CA GLU A 1022 11.32 -15.43 2.43
C GLU A 1022 11.75 -15.56 0.97
N CYS A 1023 11.17 -14.74 0.11
CA CYS A 1023 11.54 -14.63 -1.30
C CYS A 1023 12.19 -13.27 -1.58
N GLU A 1024 13.05 -13.25 -2.59
CA GLU A 1024 13.42 -12.06 -3.36
C GLU A 1024 12.49 -11.99 -4.58
N THR A 1025 12.03 -10.78 -4.90
CA THR A 1025 11.21 -10.47 -6.07
C THR A 1025 11.92 -9.44 -6.94
N GLY A 1026 11.67 -9.48 -8.25
CA GLY A 1026 12.27 -8.55 -9.20
C GLY A 1026 11.47 -8.42 -10.49
N LYS A 1027 11.96 -7.57 -11.40
CA LYS A 1027 11.51 -7.57 -12.79
C LYS A 1027 12.05 -8.83 -13.48
N PRO A 1028 11.25 -9.58 -14.26
CA PRO A 1028 11.76 -10.64 -15.11
C PRO A 1028 12.85 -10.13 -16.05
N ARG A 1029 13.94 -10.89 -16.23
CA ARG A 1029 14.95 -10.55 -17.25
C ARG A 1029 14.34 -10.50 -18.64
N VAL A 1030 14.61 -9.43 -19.37
CA VAL A 1030 14.19 -9.29 -20.79
C VAL A 1030 15.16 -10.07 -21.67
N ALA A 1031 14.62 -10.93 -22.54
CA ALA A 1031 15.39 -11.74 -23.48
C ALA A 1031 15.88 -10.89 -24.67
N TYR A 1032 16.85 -9.99 -24.42
CA TYR A 1032 17.54 -9.21 -25.45
C TYR A 1032 18.28 -10.11 -26.46
N ARG A 1033 18.60 -9.54 -27.62
CA ARG A 1033 19.47 -10.17 -28.64
C ARG A 1033 20.58 -9.21 -29.02
N GLU A 1034 21.58 -9.74 -29.70
CA GLU A 1034 22.66 -8.95 -30.30
C GLU A 1034 22.62 -9.11 -31.83
N THR A 1035 23.04 -8.10 -32.59
CA THR A 1035 23.18 -8.19 -34.04
C THR A 1035 24.25 -7.22 -34.57
N ILE A 1036 24.50 -7.25 -35.87
CA ILE A 1036 25.43 -6.34 -36.58
C ILE A 1036 24.68 -5.50 -37.61
N SER A 1037 25.18 -4.31 -37.91
CA SER A 1037 24.46 -3.31 -38.74
C SER A 1037 25.11 -2.97 -40.08
N LYS A 1038 26.37 -3.39 -40.28
CA LYS A 1038 27.13 -3.17 -41.52
C LYS A 1038 28.18 -4.27 -41.71
N ARG A 1039 28.68 -4.41 -42.93
CA ARG A 1039 29.80 -5.30 -43.27
C ARG A 1039 31.09 -4.84 -42.57
N ALA A 1040 31.85 -5.79 -42.03
CA ALA A 1040 33.23 -5.58 -41.56
C ALA A 1040 34.12 -6.77 -41.93
N GLU A 1041 35.32 -6.47 -42.41
CA GLU A 1041 36.33 -7.47 -42.79
C GLU A 1041 37.20 -7.86 -41.58
N PHE A 1042 37.68 -9.10 -41.56
CA PHE A 1042 38.56 -9.60 -40.52
C PHE A 1042 39.74 -10.39 -41.07
N ASP A 1043 40.88 -10.21 -40.40
CA ASP A 1043 42.04 -11.11 -40.42
C ASP A 1043 42.37 -11.42 -38.97
N TYR A 1044 42.35 -12.70 -38.62
CA TYR A 1044 42.68 -13.19 -37.28
C TYR A 1044 43.65 -14.36 -37.37
N LEU A 1045 44.81 -14.22 -36.72
CA LEU A 1045 45.83 -15.26 -36.57
C LEU A 1045 45.88 -15.72 -35.11
N LEU A 1046 45.38 -16.92 -34.84
CA LEU A 1046 45.68 -17.65 -33.62
C LEU A 1046 47.07 -18.26 -33.75
N LYS A 1047 48.00 -17.88 -32.86
CA LYS A 1047 49.31 -18.53 -32.72
C LYS A 1047 49.70 -18.64 -31.24
N ARG A 1048 49.75 -19.86 -30.71
CA ARG A 1048 50.18 -20.15 -29.33
C ARG A 1048 51.19 -21.29 -29.33
N GLN A 1049 52.37 -21.06 -28.73
CA GLN A 1049 53.44 -22.04 -28.70
C GLN A 1049 54.22 -21.93 -27.38
N THR A 1050 53.90 -22.80 -26.43
CA THR A 1050 54.50 -22.85 -25.07
C THR A 1050 55.34 -24.10 -24.82
N GLY A 1051 55.62 -24.88 -25.87
CA GLY A 1051 56.33 -26.16 -25.82
C GLY A 1051 55.40 -27.35 -26.05
N GLY A 1052 55.69 -28.17 -27.06
CA GLY A 1052 54.77 -29.17 -27.62
C GLY A 1052 54.11 -28.69 -28.92
N PRO A 1053 53.14 -29.44 -29.48
CA PRO A 1053 52.29 -28.98 -30.57
C PRO A 1053 51.60 -27.67 -30.19
N GLY A 1054 51.61 -26.69 -31.10
CA GLY A 1054 50.99 -25.38 -30.88
C GLY A 1054 49.51 -25.32 -31.29
N ASP A 1055 48.89 -24.18 -31.01
CA ASP A 1055 47.69 -23.73 -31.74
C ASP A 1055 48.15 -22.83 -32.90
N TYR A 1056 47.84 -23.19 -34.14
CA TYR A 1056 47.97 -22.32 -35.31
C TYR A 1056 46.74 -22.38 -36.21
N ALA A 1057 46.08 -21.24 -36.41
CA ALA A 1057 45.05 -21.06 -37.43
C ALA A 1057 44.96 -19.59 -37.83
N ARG A 1058 44.92 -19.30 -39.13
CA ARG A 1058 44.55 -17.97 -39.65
C ARG A 1058 43.24 -18.07 -40.41
N VAL A 1059 42.32 -17.16 -40.13
CA VAL A 1059 41.01 -17.06 -40.79
C VAL A 1059 40.83 -15.63 -41.30
N VAL A 1060 40.46 -15.50 -42.58
CA VAL A 1060 40.25 -14.22 -43.28
C VAL A 1060 38.88 -14.24 -43.95
N GLY A 1061 38.16 -13.14 -43.87
CA GLY A 1061 36.78 -13.06 -44.35
C GLY A 1061 36.09 -11.77 -43.96
N TRP A 1062 34.76 -11.81 -43.91
CA TRP A 1062 33.93 -10.70 -43.41
C TRP A 1062 32.69 -11.21 -42.68
N ILE A 1063 32.14 -10.36 -41.83
CA ILE A 1063 30.79 -10.50 -41.28
C ILE A 1063 29.90 -9.38 -41.83
N GLU A 1064 28.63 -9.67 -42.11
CA GLU A 1064 27.65 -8.70 -42.57
C GLU A 1064 26.22 -9.11 -42.14
N PRO A 1065 25.25 -8.18 -42.05
CA PRO A 1065 23.88 -8.51 -41.68
C PRO A 1065 23.26 -9.47 -42.71
N ASN A 1066 22.53 -10.49 -42.25
CA ASN A 1066 21.87 -11.47 -43.11
C ASN A 1066 20.71 -10.79 -43.89
N PRO A 1067 20.80 -10.69 -45.24
CA PRO A 1067 19.79 -10.02 -46.04
C PRO A 1067 18.56 -10.89 -46.35
N GLU A 1068 18.65 -12.22 -46.18
CA GLU A 1068 17.56 -13.15 -46.47
C GLU A 1068 16.66 -13.41 -45.26
N ASN A 1069 17.22 -13.40 -44.04
CA ASN A 1069 16.46 -13.56 -42.80
C ASN A 1069 17.13 -12.81 -41.62
N PRO A 1070 16.56 -11.69 -41.15
CA PRO A 1070 17.08 -10.92 -40.02
C PRO A 1070 17.14 -11.65 -38.67
N GLU A 1071 16.43 -12.76 -38.50
CA GLU A 1071 16.41 -13.53 -37.23
C GLU A 1071 17.32 -14.77 -37.27
N ALA A 1072 17.81 -15.18 -38.43
CA ALA A 1072 18.67 -16.35 -38.59
C ALA A 1072 20.13 -15.97 -38.86
N ASN A 1073 21.06 -16.71 -38.26
CA ASN A 1073 22.49 -16.58 -38.59
C ASN A 1073 22.84 -17.44 -39.82
N HIS A 1074 23.81 -17.00 -40.61
CA HIS A 1074 24.27 -17.69 -41.82
C HIS A 1074 25.80 -17.85 -41.83
N PHE A 1075 26.29 -18.94 -42.42
CA PHE A 1075 27.72 -19.23 -42.53
C PHE A 1075 28.04 -19.73 -43.93
N GLU A 1076 28.99 -19.07 -44.60
CA GLU A 1076 29.37 -19.35 -45.98
C GLU A 1076 30.90 -19.51 -46.12
N THR A 1077 31.33 -20.32 -47.09
CA THR A 1077 32.75 -20.58 -47.36
C THR A 1077 33.08 -20.34 -48.83
N GLN A 1078 33.86 -19.30 -49.11
CA GLN A 1078 34.30 -18.90 -50.44
C GLN A 1078 35.81 -19.13 -50.66
N VAL A 1079 36.39 -20.11 -49.94
CA VAL A 1079 37.83 -20.41 -49.98
C VAL A 1079 38.24 -21.06 -51.31
N VAL A 1080 39.09 -20.38 -52.07
CA VAL A 1080 39.58 -20.84 -53.37
C VAL A 1080 40.99 -21.44 -53.24
N GLY A 1081 41.20 -22.63 -53.80
CA GLY A 1081 42.53 -23.26 -53.88
C GLY A 1081 42.96 -24.08 -52.66
N GLY A 1082 42.11 -24.23 -51.64
CA GLY A 1082 42.33 -25.17 -50.52
C GLY A 1082 43.33 -24.71 -49.45
N THR A 1083 43.47 -23.40 -49.24
CA THR A 1083 44.31 -22.83 -48.16
C THR A 1083 43.83 -23.21 -46.75
N ILE A 1084 42.55 -23.57 -46.61
CA ILE A 1084 41.98 -24.26 -45.44
C ILE A 1084 41.31 -25.56 -45.95
N PRO A 1085 41.65 -26.75 -45.41
CA PRO A 1085 40.93 -27.99 -45.70
C PRO A 1085 39.50 -28.01 -45.16
N ASP A 1086 38.58 -28.65 -45.90
CA ASP A 1086 37.13 -28.74 -45.60
C ASP A 1086 36.79 -29.20 -44.16
N LYS A 1087 37.64 -30.07 -43.60
CA LYS A 1087 37.54 -30.54 -42.21
C LYS A 1087 37.62 -29.39 -41.20
N TYR A 1088 38.50 -28.42 -41.45
CA TYR A 1088 38.66 -27.23 -40.62
C TYR A 1088 37.60 -26.17 -40.93
N LEU A 1089 37.11 -26.07 -42.18
CA LEU A 1089 35.95 -25.22 -42.50
C LEU A 1089 34.68 -25.67 -41.74
N THR A 1090 34.48 -26.98 -41.58
CA THR A 1090 33.41 -27.55 -40.73
C THR A 1090 33.58 -27.16 -39.25
N ALA A 1091 34.82 -27.04 -38.78
CA ALA A 1091 35.12 -26.59 -37.42
C ALA A 1091 34.94 -25.07 -37.26
N CYS A 1092 35.20 -24.27 -38.31
CA CYS A 1092 34.89 -22.85 -38.35
C CYS A 1092 33.38 -22.59 -38.26
N GLY A 1093 32.54 -23.33 -39.00
CA GLY A 1093 31.08 -23.19 -38.92
C GLY A 1093 30.55 -23.37 -37.49
N LYS A 1094 31.04 -24.41 -36.79
CA LYS A 1094 30.75 -24.62 -35.36
C LYS A 1094 31.29 -23.52 -34.46
N GLY A 1095 32.49 -23.01 -34.75
CA GLY A 1095 33.06 -21.87 -34.03
C GLY A 1095 32.26 -20.58 -34.21
N PHE A 1096 31.57 -20.41 -35.33
CA PHE A 1096 30.61 -19.32 -35.55
C PHE A 1096 29.30 -19.55 -34.78
N GLU A 1097 28.72 -20.76 -34.83
CA GLU A 1097 27.54 -21.13 -34.01
C GLU A 1097 27.81 -20.89 -32.51
N GLU A 1098 28.95 -21.37 -31.99
CA GLU A 1098 29.38 -21.16 -30.61
C GLU A 1098 29.60 -19.68 -30.26
N ALA A 1099 30.09 -18.85 -31.20
CA ALA A 1099 30.23 -17.42 -31.00
C ALA A 1099 28.88 -16.70 -30.95
N CYS A 1100 27.91 -17.11 -31.77
CA CYS A 1100 26.56 -16.56 -31.78
C CYS A 1100 25.75 -16.92 -30.52
N LEU A 1101 26.08 -17.99 -29.79
CA LEU A 1101 25.42 -18.32 -28.53
C LEU A 1101 25.66 -17.29 -27.40
N LYS A 1102 26.78 -16.55 -27.43
CA LYS A 1102 27.15 -15.54 -26.42
C LYS A 1102 27.84 -14.34 -27.07
N GLY A 1103 27.03 -13.35 -27.41
CA GLY A 1103 27.42 -12.13 -28.08
C GLY A 1103 28.40 -11.26 -27.27
N PRO A 1104 29.16 -10.36 -27.92
CA PRO A 1104 30.26 -9.65 -27.27
C PRO A 1104 29.86 -8.45 -26.41
N LEU A 1105 28.60 -7.98 -26.47
CA LEU A 1105 28.14 -6.78 -25.74
C LEU A 1105 27.51 -7.12 -24.39
N LEU A 1106 26.58 -8.07 -24.36
CA LEU A 1106 25.77 -8.46 -23.20
C LEU A 1106 25.83 -9.97 -22.90
N GLY A 1107 26.48 -10.76 -23.75
CA GLY A 1107 26.48 -12.23 -23.64
C GLY A 1107 25.17 -12.89 -24.07
N HIS A 1108 24.24 -12.15 -24.67
CA HIS A 1108 22.98 -12.67 -25.21
C HIS A 1108 23.18 -13.33 -26.59
N ARG A 1109 22.18 -14.07 -27.08
CA ARG A 1109 22.25 -14.70 -28.40
C ARG A 1109 22.33 -13.64 -29.51
N VAL A 1110 23.26 -13.84 -30.43
CA VAL A 1110 23.34 -13.07 -31.69
C VAL A 1110 22.34 -13.63 -32.69
N ILE A 1111 21.61 -12.76 -33.40
CA ILE A 1111 20.75 -13.11 -34.53
C ILE A 1111 21.05 -12.22 -35.75
N GLY A 1112 20.67 -12.68 -36.94
CA GLY A 1112 20.81 -11.90 -38.18
C GLY A 1112 22.25 -11.67 -38.64
N ALA A 1113 23.23 -12.41 -38.15
CA ALA A 1113 24.62 -12.29 -38.58
C ALA A 1113 24.94 -13.30 -39.71
N SER A 1114 25.56 -12.83 -40.79
CA SER A 1114 26.22 -13.68 -41.79
C SER A 1114 27.73 -13.62 -41.60
N MET A 1115 28.42 -14.77 -41.68
CA MET A 1115 29.88 -14.86 -41.66
C MET A 1115 30.40 -15.63 -42.88
N VAL A 1116 31.22 -14.96 -43.69
CA VAL A 1116 31.82 -15.53 -44.90
C VAL A 1116 33.33 -15.66 -44.71
N ILE A 1117 33.87 -16.87 -44.86
CA ILE A 1117 35.32 -17.12 -44.86
C ILE A 1117 35.81 -17.23 -46.30
N SER A 1118 36.78 -16.36 -46.67
CA SER A 1118 37.30 -16.26 -48.03
C SER A 1118 38.73 -16.78 -48.19
N ASP A 1119 39.56 -16.74 -47.15
CA ASP A 1119 40.92 -17.29 -47.16
C ASP A 1119 41.42 -17.62 -45.74
N GLY A 1120 42.61 -18.21 -45.63
CA GLY A 1120 43.27 -18.46 -44.34
C GLY A 1120 44.65 -19.09 -44.49
N ALA A 1121 45.15 -19.66 -43.39
CA ALA A 1121 46.40 -20.42 -43.41
C ALA A 1121 46.43 -21.51 -42.35
N THR A 1122 46.96 -22.68 -42.72
CA THR A 1122 47.26 -23.81 -41.85
C THR A 1122 48.76 -23.98 -41.57
N HIS A 1123 49.13 -24.61 -40.46
CA HIS A 1123 50.47 -25.13 -40.21
C HIS A 1123 50.43 -26.65 -40.04
N VAL A 1124 51.43 -27.35 -40.61
CA VAL A 1124 51.41 -28.82 -40.80
C VAL A 1124 51.37 -29.60 -39.48
N THR A 1125 51.86 -29.04 -38.38
CA THR A 1125 51.94 -29.70 -37.06
C THR A 1125 51.03 -29.08 -35.99
N ASP A 1126 50.62 -27.82 -36.17
CA ASP A 1126 49.98 -27.00 -35.12
C ASP A 1126 48.53 -26.59 -35.48
N SER A 1127 48.03 -26.91 -36.67
CA SER A 1127 46.62 -26.71 -37.01
C SER A 1127 45.75 -27.89 -36.58
N SER A 1128 44.63 -27.59 -35.94
CA SER A 1128 43.64 -28.56 -35.45
C SER A 1128 42.22 -28.02 -35.58
N ASP A 1129 41.22 -28.89 -35.46
CA ASP A 1129 39.79 -28.50 -35.45
C ASP A 1129 39.51 -27.47 -34.36
N TYR A 1130 40.11 -27.65 -33.18
CA TYR A 1130 40.01 -26.73 -32.05
C TYR A 1130 40.64 -25.37 -32.34
N ALA A 1131 41.83 -25.34 -32.95
CA ALA A 1131 42.50 -24.09 -33.30
C ALA A 1131 41.68 -23.28 -34.32
N PHE A 1132 41.06 -23.92 -35.30
CA PHE A 1132 40.21 -23.22 -36.29
C PHE A 1132 38.87 -22.76 -35.69
N ASN A 1133 38.19 -23.58 -34.89
CA ASN A 1133 36.99 -23.16 -34.15
C ASN A 1133 37.28 -21.93 -33.26
N LEU A 1134 38.33 -22.00 -32.43
CA LEU A 1134 38.73 -20.92 -31.53
C LEU A 1134 39.17 -19.66 -32.29
N ALA A 1135 39.87 -19.81 -33.41
CA ALA A 1135 40.22 -18.67 -34.28
C ALA A 1135 38.98 -18.00 -34.87
N THR A 1136 37.96 -18.77 -35.29
CA THR A 1136 36.68 -18.22 -35.76
C THR A 1136 35.92 -17.48 -34.65
N GLN A 1137 35.84 -18.04 -33.43
CA GLN A 1137 35.24 -17.35 -32.28
C GLN A 1137 35.90 -15.99 -31.99
N MET A 1138 37.23 -15.93 -32.07
CA MET A 1138 37.98 -14.71 -31.79
C MET A 1138 37.99 -13.72 -32.97
N ALA A 1139 37.94 -14.22 -34.22
CA ALA A 1139 37.72 -13.39 -35.40
C ALA A 1139 36.36 -12.69 -35.33
N PHE A 1140 35.29 -13.44 -35.02
CA PHE A 1140 33.95 -12.90 -34.82
C PHE A 1140 33.91 -11.83 -33.72
N ARG A 1141 34.44 -12.14 -32.52
CA ARG A 1141 34.50 -11.17 -31.41
C ARG A 1141 35.31 -9.91 -31.72
N LYS A 1142 36.36 -10.01 -32.53
CA LYS A 1142 37.15 -8.86 -32.99
C LYS A 1142 36.37 -8.02 -34.01
N ALA A 1143 35.66 -8.65 -34.94
CA ALA A 1143 34.94 -7.97 -36.01
C ALA A 1143 33.61 -7.35 -35.57
N PHE A 1144 32.95 -7.89 -34.54
CA PHE A 1144 31.61 -7.49 -34.11
C PHE A 1144 31.46 -5.99 -33.76
N PRO A 1145 32.41 -5.34 -33.04
CA PRO A 1145 32.35 -3.88 -32.84
C PRO A 1145 32.54 -3.11 -34.15
N ASP A 1146 33.46 -3.54 -35.00
CA ASP A 1146 33.75 -2.92 -36.29
C ASP A 1146 32.56 -3.02 -37.26
N ALA A 1147 31.77 -4.10 -37.16
CA ALA A 1147 30.49 -4.33 -37.86
C ALA A 1147 29.32 -3.51 -37.30
N GLY A 1148 29.57 -2.65 -36.30
CA GLY A 1148 28.55 -1.83 -35.67
C GLY A 1148 27.55 -2.66 -34.89
N GLY A 1149 28.04 -3.43 -33.91
CA GLY A 1149 27.21 -4.27 -33.04
C GLY A 1149 26.10 -3.49 -32.32
N GLN A 1150 24.88 -4.00 -32.40
CA GLN A 1150 23.67 -3.43 -31.79
C GLN A 1150 23.01 -4.44 -30.85
N VAL A 1151 22.33 -3.92 -29.82
CA VAL A 1151 21.42 -4.70 -28.97
C VAL A 1151 20.01 -4.56 -29.55
N LEU A 1152 19.29 -5.67 -29.68
CA LEU A 1152 17.90 -5.70 -30.06
C LEU A 1152 17.03 -5.99 -28.82
N GLU A 1153 15.93 -5.26 -28.69
CA GLU A 1153 14.90 -5.51 -27.67
C GLU A 1153 13.66 -6.18 -28.29
N PRO A 1154 12.94 -7.04 -27.55
CA PRO A 1154 11.69 -7.61 -28.01
C PRO A 1154 10.57 -6.56 -27.95
N LEU A 1155 9.93 -6.32 -29.10
CA LEU A 1155 8.71 -5.53 -29.18
C LEU A 1155 7.49 -6.42 -28.99
N MET A 1156 6.54 -5.92 -28.21
CA MET A 1156 5.29 -6.55 -27.86
C MET A 1156 4.14 -5.85 -28.59
N LYS A 1157 3.41 -6.60 -29.41
CA LYS A 1157 2.17 -6.13 -30.03
C LYS A 1157 1.13 -6.02 -28.93
N THR A 1158 0.88 -4.80 -28.50
CA THR A 1158 0.01 -4.46 -27.36
C THR A 1158 -1.33 -4.00 -27.88
N THR A 1159 -2.41 -4.66 -27.45
CA THR A 1159 -3.80 -4.28 -27.78
C THR A 1159 -4.45 -3.75 -26.51
N ILE A 1160 -4.99 -2.52 -26.55
CA ILE A 1160 -5.58 -1.82 -25.40
C ILE A 1160 -7.03 -1.48 -25.73
N THR A 1161 -7.97 -1.90 -24.89
CA THR A 1161 -9.40 -1.56 -25.03
C THR A 1161 -9.85 -0.74 -23.83
N ALA A 1162 -10.48 0.41 -24.07
CA ALA A 1162 -10.98 1.28 -23.02
C ALA A 1162 -12.18 2.13 -23.50
N PRO A 1163 -12.98 2.71 -22.59
CA PRO A 1163 -14.06 3.62 -22.96
C PRO A 1163 -13.57 4.87 -23.71
N ALA A 1164 -14.34 5.32 -24.71
CA ALA A 1164 -13.98 6.41 -25.62
C ALA A 1164 -13.61 7.72 -24.88
N GLU A 1165 -14.20 7.96 -23.71
CA GLU A 1165 -13.92 9.13 -22.85
C GLU A 1165 -12.46 9.23 -22.36
N PHE A 1166 -11.64 8.17 -22.49
CA PHE A 1166 -10.22 8.15 -22.09
C PHE A 1166 -9.22 8.08 -23.26
N GLN A 1167 -9.67 8.14 -24.51
CA GLN A 1167 -8.81 7.95 -25.69
C GLN A 1167 -7.56 8.84 -25.68
N GLY A 1168 -7.72 10.13 -25.36
CA GLY A 1168 -6.60 11.08 -25.30
C GLY A 1168 -5.58 10.77 -24.19
N ASN A 1169 -6.00 10.24 -23.05
CA ASN A 1169 -5.11 9.86 -21.95
C ASN A 1169 -4.26 8.65 -22.34
N VAL A 1170 -4.87 7.64 -22.96
CA VAL A 1170 -4.18 6.43 -23.42
C VAL A 1170 -3.22 6.78 -24.56
N LEU A 1171 -3.63 7.60 -25.54
CA LEU A 1171 -2.77 8.09 -26.62
C LEU A 1171 -1.52 8.80 -26.07
N MET A 1172 -1.67 9.66 -25.06
CA MET A 1172 -0.55 10.34 -24.40
C MET A 1172 0.38 9.39 -23.64
N LEU A 1173 -0.16 8.32 -23.05
CA LEU A 1173 0.61 7.28 -22.36
C LEU A 1173 1.42 6.43 -23.34
N MET A 1174 0.83 6.05 -24.48
CA MET A 1174 1.48 5.21 -25.50
C MET A 1174 2.55 5.94 -26.30
N ASN A 1175 2.37 7.24 -26.59
CA ASN A 1175 3.37 8.10 -27.24
C ASN A 1175 4.71 8.20 -26.47
N LYS A 1176 4.78 7.73 -25.22
CA LYS A 1176 6.01 7.66 -24.42
C LYS A 1176 6.61 6.25 -24.29
N ARG A 1177 5.97 5.22 -24.86
CA ARG A 1177 6.30 3.79 -24.62
C ARG A 1177 6.41 2.91 -25.88
N GLY A 1178 5.89 3.35 -27.02
CA GLY A 1178 5.98 2.59 -28.27
C GLY A 1178 5.39 3.32 -29.48
N THR A 1179 5.25 2.60 -30.58
CA THR A 1179 4.70 3.10 -31.84
C THR A 1179 3.28 2.58 -32.01
N ILE A 1180 2.32 3.50 -32.10
CA ILE A 1180 0.91 3.15 -32.38
C ILE A 1180 0.79 2.76 -33.86
N ILE A 1181 0.20 1.59 -34.10
CA ILE A 1181 -0.02 1.01 -35.42
C ILE A 1181 -1.42 1.39 -35.91
N ASP A 1182 -2.44 1.21 -35.06
CA ASP A 1182 -3.85 1.40 -35.41
C ASP A 1182 -4.70 1.82 -34.20
N THR A 1183 -5.90 2.37 -34.44
CA THR A 1183 -6.88 2.72 -33.41
C THR A 1183 -8.30 2.66 -33.97
N GLU A 1184 -9.01 1.58 -33.66
CA GLU A 1184 -10.43 1.41 -33.94
C GLU A 1184 -11.27 2.14 -32.89
N ILE A 1185 -12.25 2.93 -33.33
CA ILE A 1185 -13.13 3.72 -32.44
C ILE A 1185 -14.57 3.22 -32.59
N GLY A 1186 -15.08 2.55 -31.55
CA GLY A 1186 -16.49 2.17 -31.43
C GLY A 1186 -17.34 3.25 -30.74
N ALA A 1187 -18.61 2.93 -30.49
CA ALA A 1187 -19.58 3.90 -29.94
C ALA A 1187 -19.43 4.17 -28.42
N ASP A 1188 -19.18 3.12 -27.62
CA ASP A 1188 -18.93 3.25 -26.17
C ASP A 1188 -17.42 3.09 -25.82
N GLU A 1189 -16.67 2.30 -26.61
CA GLU A 1189 -15.27 1.88 -26.36
C GLU A 1189 -14.41 2.00 -27.63
N PHE A 1190 -13.10 2.17 -27.46
CA PHE A 1190 -12.09 2.15 -28.53
C PHE A 1190 -11.04 1.06 -28.25
N THR A 1191 -10.40 0.58 -29.31
CA THR A 1191 -9.30 -0.38 -29.26
C THR A 1191 -8.08 0.19 -29.99
N MET A 1192 -6.93 0.22 -29.33
CA MET A 1192 -5.66 0.72 -29.86
C MET A 1192 -4.64 -0.40 -29.95
N ILE A 1193 -3.91 -0.48 -31.07
CA ILE A 1193 -2.85 -1.47 -31.29
C ILE A 1193 -1.52 -0.72 -31.43
N ALA A 1194 -0.52 -1.10 -30.65
CA ALA A 1194 0.80 -0.48 -30.64
C ALA A 1194 1.92 -1.50 -30.41
N ASP A 1195 3.04 -1.39 -31.12
CA ASP A 1195 4.26 -2.13 -30.79
C ASP A 1195 5.03 -1.37 -29.70
N CYS A 1196 5.32 -2.04 -28.58
CA CYS A 1196 5.95 -1.45 -27.39
C CYS A 1196 7.09 -2.31 -26.88
N SER A 1197 8.19 -1.72 -26.40
CA SER A 1197 9.28 -2.48 -25.77
C SER A 1197 8.76 -3.21 -24.53
N LEU A 1198 9.09 -4.51 -24.39
CA LEU A 1198 8.75 -5.28 -23.19
C LEU A 1198 9.29 -4.63 -21.91
N ASN A 1199 10.48 -4.00 -21.98
CA ASN A 1199 11.06 -3.26 -20.86
C ASN A 1199 10.23 -2.01 -20.50
N ALA A 1200 9.68 -1.31 -21.50
CA ALA A 1200 8.79 -0.17 -21.30
C ALA A 1200 7.37 -0.56 -20.81
N MET A 1201 7.01 -1.85 -20.84
CA MET A 1201 5.72 -2.37 -20.40
C MET A 1201 5.68 -2.80 -18.93
N PHE A 1202 6.82 -2.87 -18.23
CA PHE A 1202 6.81 -3.11 -16.78
C PHE A 1202 6.07 -2.01 -16.02
N GLY A 1203 5.12 -2.40 -15.16
CA GLY A 1203 4.22 -1.48 -14.46
C GLY A 1203 3.17 -0.79 -15.34
N PHE A 1204 3.01 -1.18 -16.61
CA PHE A 1204 2.04 -0.54 -17.52
C PHE A 1204 0.59 -0.66 -17.01
N SER A 1205 0.20 -1.81 -16.47
CA SER A 1205 -1.16 -2.05 -15.91
C SER A 1205 -1.57 -0.96 -14.91
N THR A 1206 -0.70 -0.59 -13.97
CA THR A 1206 -0.94 0.45 -12.97
C THR A 1206 -1.14 1.83 -13.61
N HIS A 1207 -0.32 2.17 -14.62
CA HIS A 1207 -0.44 3.44 -15.37
C HIS A 1207 -1.71 3.50 -16.24
N LEU A 1208 -2.06 2.41 -16.95
CA LEU A 1208 -3.27 2.33 -17.76
C LEU A 1208 -4.52 2.45 -16.88
N ARG A 1209 -4.55 1.76 -15.73
CA ARG A 1209 -5.64 1.86 -14.75
C ARG A 1209 -5.78 3.29 -14.21
N ALA A 1210 -4.68 3.98 -13.90
CA ALA A 1210 -4.74 5.39 -13.51
C ALA A 1210 -5.32 6.28 -14.64
N ALA A 1211 -4.82 6.14 -15.87
CA ALA A 1211 -5.23 6.93 -17.04
C ALA A 1211 -6.70 6.73 -17.45
N THR A 1212 -7.29 5.56 -17.15
CA THR A 1212 -8.64 5.12 -17.55
C THR A 1212 -9.62 4.98 -16.38
N GLN A 1213 -9.27 5.46 -15.18
CA GLN A 1213 -10.05 5.27 -13.94
C GLN A 1213 -10.35 3.78 -13.63
N GLY A 1214 -9.49 2.86 -14.04
CA GLY A 1214 -9.62 1.42 -13.85
C GLY A 1214 -10.59 0.74 -14.84
N LYS A 1215 -10.88 1.37 -15.99
CA LYS A 1215 -11.77 0.83 -17.04
C LYS A 1215 -11.03 0.28 -18.28
N GLY A 1216 -9.73 0.54 -18.40
CA GLY A 1216 -8.91 0.04 -19.51
C GLY A 1216 -8.35 -1.34 -19.25
N GLU A 1217 -8.47 -2.22 -20.23
CA GLU A 1217 -7.90 -3.56 -20.29
C GLU A 1217 -6.84 -3.61 -21.40
N PHE A 1218 -5.85 -4.51 -21.29
CA PHE A 1218 -4.86 -4.72 -22.35
C PHE A 1218 -4.40 -6.17 -22.42
N SER A 1219 -4.00 -6.59 -23.63
CA SER A 1219 -3.25 -7.81 -23.90
C SER A 1219 -1.94 -7.46 -24.61
N MET A 1220 -0.95 -8.35 -24.55
CA MET A 1220 0.32 -8.18 -25.26
C MET A 1220 0.87 -9.54 -25.71
N GLU A 1221 1.33 -9.60 -26.96
CA GLU A 1221 1.94 -10.77 -27.58
C GLU A 1221 3.31 -10.39 -28.17
N PHE A 1222 4.24 -11.34 -28.30
CA PHE A 1222 5.53 -11.05 -28.95
C PHE A 1222 5.32 -10.71 -30.43
N SER A 1223 5.90 -9.59 -30.87
CA SER A 1223 5.79 -9.08 -32.24
C SER A 1223 7.01 -9.46 -33.07
N HIS A 1224 8.17 -8.89 -32.73
CA HIS A 1224 9.46 -9.08 -33.39
C HIS A 1224 10.59 -8.45 -32.56
N TYR A 1225 11.85 -8.63 -32.96
CA TYR A 1225 13.00 -7.91 -32.40
C TYR A 1225 13.32 -6.63 -33.16
N ALA A 1226 13.62 -5.54 -32.45
CA ALA A 1226 14.00 -4.24 -33.03
C ALA A 1226 15.21 -3.62 -32.31
N PRO A 1227 16.01 -2.74 -32.97
CA PRO A 1227 17.16 -2.09 -32.34
C PRO A 1227 16.79 -1.24 -31.12
N ALA A 1228 17.41 -1.55 -29.98
CA ALA A 1228 17.16 -0.84 -28.73
C ALA A 1228 17.68 0.62 -28.79
N PRO A 1229 17.00 1.59 -28.15
CA PRO A 1229 17.44 2.99 -28.11
C PRO A 1229 18.89 3.16 -27.66
N PRO A 1230 19.70 4.05 -28.27
CA PRO A 1230 21.13 4.23 -27.93
C PRO A 1230 21.44 4.65 -26.49
N HIS A 1231 20.44 5.05 -25.69
CA HIS A 1231 20.56 5.21 -24.25
C HIS A 1231 20.52 3.84 -23.55
N LEU A 1232 19.44 3.08 -23.77
CA LEU A 1232 19.23 1.75 -23.20
C LEU A 1232 20.36 0.77 -23.57
N GLN A 1233 20.86 0.81 -24.80
CA GLN A 1233 22.01 -0.02 -25.20
C GLN A 1233 23.26 0.26 -24.33
N LYS A 1234 23.55 1.53 -24.01
CA LYS A 1234 24.70 1.90 -23.16
C LYS A 1234 24.50 1.49 -21.71
N GLU A 1235 23.28 1.65 -21.22
CA GLU A 1235 22.86 1.30 -19.86
C GLU A 1235 23.02 -0.20 -19.61
N LEU A 1236 22.48 -1.04 -20.50
CA LEU A 1236 22.62 -2.50 -20.46
C LEU A 1236 24.09 -2.96 -20.53
N ILE A 1237 24.91 -2.34 -21.39
CA ILE A 1237 26.34 -2.67 -21.50
C ILE A 1237 27.08 -2.33 -20.20
N ALA A 1238 26.77 -1.18 -19.58
CA ALA A 1238 27.36 -0.79 -18.30
C ALA A 1238 26.91 -1.70 -17.13
N GLU A 1239 25.66 -2.18 -17.15
CA GLU A 1239 25.17 -3.17 -16.18
C GLU A 1239 25.85 -4.54 -16.37
N HIS A 1240 25.97 -5.02 -17.61
CA HIS A 1240 26.65 -6.28 -17.91
C HIS A 1240 28.14 -6.26 -17.49
N GLN A 1241 28.83 -5.13 -17.70
CA GLN A 1241 30.21 -4.96 -17.23
C GLN A 1241 30.31 -5.05 -15.69
N LYS A 1242 29.38 -4.42 -14.95
CA LYS A 1242 29.30 -4.56 -13.48
C LYS A 1242 28.99 -6.00 -13.04
N GLU A 1243 28.08 -6.72 -13.72
CA GLU A 1243 27.85 -8.14 -13.47
C GLU A 1243 29.13 -8.98 -13.66
N LEU A 1244 29.91 -8.72 -14.71
CA LEU A 1244 31.17 -9.42 -14.98
C LEU A 1244 32.26 -9.12 -13.94
N GLU A 1245 32.35 -7.88 -13.45
CA GLU A 1245 33.29 -7.51 -12.38
C GLU A 1245 32.89 -8.12 -11.03
N ALA A 1246 31.60 -8.15 -10.70
CA ALA A 1246 31.06 -8.85 -9.52
C ALA A 1246 31.25 -10.37 -9.59
N LYS A 1247 31.26 -10.96 -10.81
CA LYS A 1247 31.57 -12.39 -11.07
C LYS A 1247 33.08 -12.70 -11.13
N ARG A 1248 33.95 -11.69 -11.06
CA ARG A 1248 35.42 -11.82 -10.99
C ARG A 1248 35.99 -11.54 -9.60
N THR A 1249 35.18 -10.96 -8.72
CA THR A 1249 35.55 -10.61 -7.32
C THR A 1249 34.93 -11.56 -6.28
N LYS A 1250 34.12 -12.52 -6.74
CA LYS A 1250 33.68 -13.72 -6.02
C LYS A 1250 34.44 -14.95 -6.52
#